data_AF-A0A517Y5N2-F1
#
_entry.id   AF-A0A517Y5N2-F1
#
_cell.length_a   1.000
_cell.length_b   1.000
_cell.length_c   1.000
_cell.angle_alpha   90.00
_cell.angle_beta   90.00
_cell.angle_gamma   90.00
#
_symmetry.space_group_name_H-M   'P 1'
#
loop_
_entity.id
_entity.type
_entity.pdbx_description
1 polymer ?
#
loop_
_entity_poly.entity_id
_entity_poly.type
_entity_poly.pdbx_seq_one_letter_code
_entity_poly.pdbx_strand_id
1 'polypeptide(L)'
;MLQQPSRCIISFLLLVLIVGFGQSTVLRAEEGTKVAPNVWQKLEQATITGRRYETPIGYSPELKRFLVLGGRISWGENKKARSYDQLALDRTQGEWENWYPVGKDWGPKFGVGNFPSWKNEKWVFADSEENARPNWNIYGTFSLGHAYDYDPDTKTFLFFAHGKTFRYDPLARTWTDLQPASDPEREHGGILLWSSLCYDRAHKKFVLFGGGNAQTTRGDPGTWTYSPTENKWEEVELKEQPPQRANSQLVYDPVAKKVVLFGGDQLSQLIADTWTFELGTRRWEQLKTERSPSPRAGHALVWLPKAQKVALIGGYEYTSNTGYVASMYQRLPVEIWTLDTVAGKWSLLAQSEPKNGPAGPISGMWHAAADENDVVVTTGEGTWLCQIEATKFDAAGTEKLGVQPGTVQRRTGPYDPAWFAQDVPAADPAQVLKELAALPANEWVPRPTPKLPRPNMDWGSAVFIPAQDKIVRFSGGHSAYSGTAPIIYDIKTDRYLLAFAPELPIEFVYSNDQVHGEWSFQGNPWMSGHTYKATGYEPHSQSLAFAAHDYTYFFDAQTSKWSRSSEKCPFTPNMYVVTLATTPAGTVAWADRRGGGSGLWRLDGSSRTWQALPLAGSLPDKSPDRHGMAYDSKRDRLLFFSAVGKQKGDVAAYDLKTGDNSWLDAAGKVHAAVSSRETIYLPEQDAVLIGARVKDANGNFCWLLYDCAKNAWFSVELAGVDPISKGEFNNSMGLMYDPARKLIWAVGQNSHVHVLRLDLKQAKLVAL
;
A
#
# COMPACT_ATOMS: atom_id res chain seq x y z
N MET A 1 25.24 47.66 -34.00
CA MET A 1 25.11 47.05 -35.34
C MET A 1 23.72 46.43 -35.37
N LEU A 2 22.75 46.92 -36.15
CA LEU A 2 22.63 46.80 -37.62
C LEU A 2 22.43 45.32 -38.02
N GLN A 3 21.37 44.90 -38.73
CA GLN A 3 20.24 45.65 -39.31
C GLN A 3 19.07 44.69 -39.69
N GLN A 4 17.81 45.17 -39.74
CA GLN A 4 16.75 44.58 -40.60
C GLN A 4 16.75 45.31 -41.97
N PRO A 5 16.16 44.75 -43.05
CA PRO A 5 14.70 44.86 -43.31
C PRO A 5 14.02 43.48 -43.55
N SER A 6 12.73 43.20 -43.35
CA SER A 6 11.45 43.96 -43.46
C SER A 6 10.85 44.06 -44.87
N ARG A 7 9.66 43.46 -45.09
CA ARG A 7 8.46 44.02 -45.75
C ARG A 7 7.32 42.97 -45.85
N CYS A 8 6.02 43.28 -45.97
CA CYS A 8 5.12 44.39 -45.53
C CYS A 8 3.69 44.10 -46.13
N ILE A 9 2.70 45.00 -45.93
CA ILE A 9 1.31 45.04 -46.50
C ILE A 9 0.32 44.10 -45.77
N ILE A 10 -0.95 44.43 -45.44
CA ILE A 10 -1.74 45.67 -45.13
C ILE A 10 -3.16 45.20 -44.68
N SER A 11 -4.00 45.84 -43.84
CA SER A 11 -3.85 46.94 -42.86
C SER A 11 -5.04 47.00 -41.86
N PHE A 12 -4.99 47.96 -40.94
CA PHE A 12 -6.05 48.51 -40.05
C PHE A 12 -7.55 48.34 -40.43
N LEU A 13 -8.42 48.17 -39.42
CA LEU A 13 -9.22 49.30 -38.89
C LEU A 13 -9.79 49.10 -37.45
N LEU A 14 -10.15 50.25 -36.87
CA LEU A 14 -10.80 50.63 -35.60
C LEU A 14 -11.35 49.59 -34.58
N LEU A 15 -11.15 49.98 -33.32
CA LEU A 15 -11.85 49.53 -32.12
C LEU A 15 -13.29 50.08 -32.08
N VAL A 16 -14.28 49.27 -31.70
CA VAL A 16 -15.60 49.73 -31.22
C VAL A 16 -15.95 48.94 -29.96
N LEU A 17 -16.03 49.61 -28.82
CA LEU A 17 -16.67 49.02 -27.63
C LEU A 17 -18.19 49.18 -27.74
N ILE A 18 -18.90 48.06 -27.73
CA ILE A 18 -20.30 48.02 -27.32
C ILE A 18 -20.38 47.10 -26.10
N VAL A 19 -20.90 47.63 -25.00
CA VAL A 19 -21.12 46.88 -23.76
C VAL A 19 -22.37 46.02 -23.93
N GLY A 20 -22.20 44.83 -24.50
CA GLY A 20 -23.21 43.78 -24.47
C GLY A 20 -23.14 43.03 -23.13
N PHE A 21 -24.26 42.95 -22.41
CA PHE A 21 -24.38 42.06 -21.25
C PHE A 21 -24.21 40.62 -21.73
N GLY A 22 -23.09 39.99 -21.38
CA GLY A 22 -22.86 38.57 -21.62
C GLY A 22 -23.77 37.72 -20.74
N GLN A 23 -25.00 37.46 -21.19
CA GLN A 23 -25.81 36.39 -20.63
C GLN A 23 -25.06 35.08 -20.81
N SER A 24 -24.62 34.47 -19.71
CA SER A 24 -24.23 33.08 -19.70
C SER A 24 -25.45 32.24 -20.09
N THR A 25 -25.39 31.59 -21.24
CA THR A 25 -26.39 30.58 -21.64
C THR A 25 -26.23 29.35 -20.76
N VAL A 26 -26.78 29.43 -19.55
CA VAL A 26 -26.97 28.31 -18.64
C VAL A 26 -27.92 27.33 -19.32
N LEU A 27 -27.37 26.23 -19.83
CA LEU A 27 -28.16 25.10 -20.32
C LEU A 27 -28.82 24.41 -19.13
N ARG A 28 -29.99 24.89 -18.75
CA ARG A 28 -30.93 24.13 -17.90
C ARG A 28 -31.20 22.79 -18.57
N ALA A 29 -31.30 21.74 -17.77
CA ALA A 29 -31.80 20.44 -18.23
C ALA A 29 -33.32 20.51 -18.42
N GLU A 30 -33.76 21.09 -19.53
CA GLU A 30 -35.16 20.99 -19.96
C GLU A 30 -35.50 19.52 -20.30
N GLU A 31 -36.72 19.10 -19.98
CA GLU A 31 -37.24 17.76 -20.32
C GLU A 31 -37.39 17.62 -21.85
N GLY A 32 -36.28 17.31 -22.53
CA GLY A 32 -36.26 17.20 -23.99
C GLY A 32 -34.88 17.30 -24.65
N THR A 33 -33.83 17.78 -23.97
CA THR A 33 -32.47 17.75 -24.52
C THR A 33 -32.02 16.32 -24.79
N LYS A 34 -31.97 15.93 -26.07
CA LYS A 34 -31.48 14.62 -26.52
C LYS A 34 -29.97 14.51 -26.30
N VAL A 35 -29.59 14.03 -25.11
CA VAL A 35 -28.24 13.53 -24.84
C VAL A 35 -27.94 12.41 -25.85
N ALA A 36 -26.75 12.44 -26.46
CA ALA A 36 -26.32 11.39 -27.36
C ALA A 36 -26.14 10.07 -26.56
N PRO A 37 -26.70 8.94 -27.02
CA PRO A 37 -26.63 7.68 -26.28
C PRO A 37 -25.19 7.20 -26.14
N ASN A 38 -24.85 6.61 -24.99
CA ASN A 38 -23.51 6.13 -24.64
C ASN A 38 -22.42 7.23 -24.62
N VAL A 39 -22.80 8.52 -24.57
CA VAL A 39 -21.87 9.66 -24.41
C VAL A 39 -21.97 10.23 -22.99
N TRP A 40 -20.81 10.55 -22.41
CA TRP A 40 -20.72 11.19 -21.09
C TRP A 40 -20.93 12.70 -21.16
N GLN A 41 -21.89 13.20 -20.37
CA GLN A 41 -22.12 14.62 -20.12
C GLN A 41 -21.65 14.98 -18.71
N LYS A 42 -20.84 16.04 -18.58
CA LYS A 42 -20.48 16.61 -17.29
C LYS A 42 -21.59 17.54 -16.79
N LEU A 43 -21.98 17.38 -15.54
CA LEU A 43 -22.92 18.27 -14.86
C LEU A 43 -22.13 19.35 -14.13
N GLU A 44 -21.80 20.44 -14.82
CA GLU A 44 -20.89 21.50 -14.33
C GLU A 44 -21.35 22.14 -13.01
N GLN A 45 -22.66 22.32 -12.84
CA GLN A 45 -23.27 22.85 -11.61
C GLN A 45 -23.26 21.84 -10.45
N ALA A 46 -23.16 20.53 -10.73
CA ALA A 46 -23.17 19.46 -9.73
C ALA A 46 -21.78 19.26 -9.12
N THR A 47 -21.16 20.34 -8.66
CA THR A 47 -19.86 20.31 -7.99
C THR A 47 -20.03 20.04 -6.50
N ILE A 48 -19.46 18.93 -6.02
CA ILE A 48 -19.36 18.62 -4.59
C ILE A 48 -18.27 19.49 -3.98
N THR A 49 -18.57 20.26 -2.93
CA THR A 49 -17.59 21.17 -2.32
C THR A 49 -16.72 20.42 -1.31
N GLY A 50 -15.40 20.55 -1.43
CA GLY A 50 -14.40 19.79 -0.66
C GLY A 50 -14.05 18.46 -1.35
N ARG A 51 -12.76 18.13 -1.49
CA ARG A 51 -12.34 16.98 -2.29
C ARG A 51 -12.53 15.66 -1.52
N ARG A 52 -13.31 14.75 -2.10
CA ARG A 52 -13.57 13.39 -1.61
C ARG A 52 -13.03 12.35 -2.60
N TYR A 53 -12.75 11.15 -2.11
CA TYR A 53 -12.30 9.99 -2.89
C TYR A 53 -13.20 8.79 -2.55
N GLU A 54 -13.25 7.76 -3.41
CA GLU A 54 -13.98 6.50 -3.12
C GLU A 54 -15.44 6.74 -2.73
N THR A 55 -16.08 7.73 -3.34
CA THR A 55 -17.39 8.28 -2.99
C THR A 55 -18.50 7.25 -3.27
N PRO A 56 -19.17 6.67 -2.25
CA PRO A 56 -20.28 5.75 -2.45
C PRO A 56 -21.45 6.52 -3.08
N ILE A 57 -21.94 6.04 -4.22
CA ILE A 57 -23.11 6.57 -4.90
C ILE A 57 -24.15 5.47 -5.12
N GLY A 58 -25.42 5.79 -4.87
CA GLY A 58 -26.56 4.90 -5.08
C GLY A 58 -27.75 5.63 -5.69
N TYR A 59 -28.80 4.89 -6.04
CA TYR A 59 -30.09 5.44 -6.48
C TYR A 59 -31.21 4.97 -5.56
N SER A 60 -32.05 5.89 -5.06
CA SER A 60 -33.28 5.53 -4.36
C SER A 60 -34.48 5.68 -5.31
N PRO A 61 -35.19 4.59 -5.65
CA PRO A 61 -36.43 4.64 -6.42
C PRO A 61 -37.55 5.44 -5.74
N GLU A 62 -37.57 5.47 -4.41
CA GLU A 62 -38.58 6.19 -3.60
C GLU A 62 -38.46 7.70 -3.75
N LEU A 63 -37.21 8.20 -3.72
CA LEU A 63 -36.92 9.62 -3.86
C LEU A 63 -36.82 10.05 -5.33
N LYS A 64 -36.57 9.11 -6.25
CA LYS A 64 -36.07 9.35 -7.60
C LYS A 64 -34.86 10.30 -7.59
N ARG A 65 -33.86 9.91 -6.79
CA ARG A 65 -32.62 10.68 -6.57
C ARG A 65 -31.41 9.76 -6.54
N PHE A 66 -30.33 10.21 -7.18
CA PHE A 66 -29.00 9.70 -6.91
C PHE A 66 -28.50 10.29 -5.59
N LEU A 67 -27.89 9.46 -4.76
CA LEU A 67 -27.40 9.83 -3.43
C LEU A 67 -25.91 9.55 -3.33
N VAL A 68 -25.12 10.55 -2.92
CA VAL A 68 -23.77 10.33 -2.39
C VAL A 68 -23.89 10.08 -0.90
N LEU A 69 -23.32 8.99 -0.40
CA LEU A 69 -23.51 8.54 0.97
C LEU A 69 -22.27 8.69 1.86
N GLY A 70 -21.13 9.04 1.29
CA GLY A 70 -19.86 9.17 2.01
C GLY A 70 -18.73 9.52 1.06
N GLY A 71 -17.53 9.06 1.40
CA GLY A 71 -16.32 9.23 0.59
C GLY A 71 -15.17 9.74 1.44
N ARG A 72 -14.01 9.10 1.30
CA ARG A 72 -12.79 9.40 2.06
C ARG A 72 -12.37 10.85 1.84
N ILE A 73 -12.06 11.55 2.94
CA ILE A 73 -11.55 12.93 2.91
C ILE A 73 -10.11 12.92 3.43
N SER A 74 -9.16 13.46 2.65
CA SER A 74 -7.75 13.49 3.05
C SER A 74 -7.50 14.53 4.16
N TRP A 75 -6.42 14.38 4.92
CA TRP A 75 -6.07 15.25 6.05
C TRP A 75 -6.11 16.75 5.71
N GLY A 76 -5.56 17.14 4.55
CA GLY A 76 -5.56 18.53 4.07
C GLY A 76 -6.94 19.06 3.63
N GLU A 77 -7.92 18.19 3.41
CA GLU A 77 -9.31 18.53 3.07
C GLU A 77 -10.23 18.49 4.29
N ASN A 78 -9.94 17.66 5.31
CA ASN A 78 -10.76 17.51 6.52
C ASN A 78 -11.04 18.85 7.23
N LYS A 79 -10.06 19.77 7.20
CA LYS A 79 -10.12 21.10 7.84
C LYS A 79 -10.66 22.21 6.94
N LYS A 80 -11.13 21.90 5.72
CA LYS A 80 -11.70 22.87 4.78
C LYS A 80 -13.22 22.91 4.85
N ALA A 81 -13.78 24.05 4.46
CA ALA A 81 -15.20 24.20 4.17
C ALA A 81 -15.63 23.19 3.09
N ARG A 82 -16.71 22.44 3.35
CA ARG A 82 -17.19 21.36 2.47
C ARG A 82 -18.72 21.21 2.52
N SER A 83 -19.28 20.52 1.53
CA SER A 83 -20.67 20.06 1.54
C SER A 83 -20.87 18.94 2.57
N TYR A 84 -22.12 18.62 2.90
CA TYR A 84 -22.45 17.58 3.87
C TYR A 84 -21.98 16.19 3.42
N ASP A 85 -21.78 15.28 4.38
CA ASP A 85 -21.22 13.97 4.09
C ASP A 85 -22.19 13.05 3.32
N GLN A 86 -23.51 13.35 3.35
CA GLN A 86 -24.54 12.77 2.47
C GLN A 86 -25.18 13.84 1.57
N LEU A 87 -25.37 13.56 0.27
CA LEU A 87 -25.90 14.51 -0.71
C LEU A 87 -26.93 13.84 -1.64
N ALA A 88 -27.89 14.60 -2.17
CA ALA A 88 -28.86 14.11 -3.17
C ALA A 88 -28.83 14.98 -4.45
N LEU A 89 -28.78 14.35 -5.63
CA LEU A 89 -28.68 15.08 -6.90
C LEU A 89 -30.06 15.57 -7.37
N ASP A 90 -30.31 16.87 -7.31
CA ASP A 90 -31.44 17.48 -8.02
C ASP A 90 -31.09 17.59 -9.51
N ARG A 91 -31.61 16.66 -10.31
CA ARG A 91 -31.42 16.64 -11.77
C ARG A 91 -32.08 17.81 -12.51
N THR A 92 -33.01 18.53 -11.89
CA THR A 92 -33.70 19.69 -12.51
C THR A 92 -32.89 20.98 -12.38
N GLN A 93 -32.19 21.14 -11.24
CA GLN A 93 -31.27 22.25 -10.99
C GLN A 93 -29.83 21.91 -11.43
N GLY A 94 -29.50 20.61 -11.53
CA GLY A 94 -28.16 20.14 -11.83
C GLY A 94 -27.21 20.32 -10.64
N GLU A 95 -27.70 20.23 -9.40
CA GLU A 95 -26.93 20.53 -8.18
C GLU A 95 -27.10 19.44 -7.10
N TRP A 96 -26.09 19.31 -6.23
CA TRP A 96 -26.10 18.39 -5.09
C TRP A 96 -26.69 19.06 -3.84
N GLU A 97 -27.88 18.63 -3.44
CA GLU A 97 -28.51 19.02 -2.18
C GLU A 97 -27.76 18.43 -0.97
N ASN A 98 -27.48 19.25 0.03
CA ASN A 98 -27.03 18.80 1.36
C ASN A 98 -28.17 18.02 2.03
N TRP A 99 -28.03 16.69 2.11
CA TRP A 99 -29.11 15.79 2.55
C TRP A 99 -29.09 15.62 4.08
N TYR A 100 -29.17 16.75 4.80
CA TYR A 100 -29.11 16.80 6.27
C TYR A 100 -30.22 15.95 6.93
N PRO A 101 -29.96 15.35 8.12
CA PRO A 101 -30.98 14.64 8.89
C PRO A 101 -32.24 15.49 9.14
N VAL A 102 -33.40 14.85 9.18
CA VAL A 102 -34.69 15.56 9.35
C VAL A 102 -34.70 16.36 10.65
N GLY A 103 -34.97 17.67 10.53
CA GLY A 103 -34.97 18.61 11.67
C GLY A 103 -33.62 19.22 12.05
N LYS A 104 -32.52 18.87 11.36
CA LYS A 104 -31.23 19.56 11.51
C LYS A 104 -31.11 20.72 10.51
N ASP A 105 -30.95 21.94 11.02
CA ASP A 105 -30.42 23.06 10.23
C ASP A 105 -28.91 23.13 10.45
N TRP A 106 -28.17 22.71 9.42
CA TRP A 106 -26.72 22.82 9.34
C TRP A 106 -26.30 23.73 8.17
N GLY A 107 -27.13 24.73 7.85
CA GLY A 107 -26.86 25.73 6.82
C GLY A 107 -27.53 25.45 5.47
N PRO A 108 -26.99 25.98 4.35
CA PRO A 108 -27.72 26.07 3.09
C PRO A 108 -27.99 24.70 2.45
N LYS A 109 -29.09 24.65 1.67
CA LYS A 109 -29.51 23.49 0.87
C LYS A 109 -28.43 23.05 -0.13
N PHE A 110 -27.64 23.98 -0.66
CA PHE A 110 -26.58 23.73 -1.64
C PHE A 110 -25.25 24.33 -1.16
N GLY A 111 -24.12 23.78 -1.61
CA GLY A 111 -22.79 24.28 -1.26
C GLY A 111 -22.29 23.82 0.11
N VAL A 112 -21.63 24.72 0.86
CA VAL A 112 -20.96 24.43 2.14
C VAL A 112 -21.95 24.32 3.30
N GLY A 113 -21.82 23.28 4.12
CA GLY A 113 -22.57 23.12 5.38
C GLY A 113 -21.76 23.48 6.63
N ASN A 114 -22.47 23.76 7.73
CA ASN A 114 -21.94 23.95 9.07
C ASN A 114 -22.49 22.86 10.01
N PHE A 115 -21.91 21.67 9.93
CA PHE A 115 -22.31 20.47 10.68
C PHE A 115 -21.20 20.04 11.66
N PRO A 116 -21.52 19.23 12.70
CA PRO A 116 -20.59 18.96 13.80
C PRO A 116 -19.33 18.22 13.37
N SER A 117 -18.23 18.45 14.10
CA SER A 117 -16.94 17.82 13.85
C SER A 117 -16.90 16.37 14.35
N TRP A 118 -15.82 15.64 14.05
CA TRP A 118 -15.61 14.29 14.59
C TRP A 118 -14.90 14.35 15.94
N LYS A 119 -15.26 13.46 16.88
CA LYS A 119 -14.65 13.41 18.23
C LYS A 119 -13.13 13.21 18.22
N ASN A 120 -12.60 12.60 17.17
CA ASN A 120 -11.16 12.44 16.87
C ASN A 120 -10.99 11.98 15.40
N GLU A 121 -9.74 11.87 14.93
CA GLU A 121 -9.39 11.52 13.53
C GLU A 121 -9.32 9.99 13.26
N LYS A 122 -9.98 9.16 14.08
CA LYS A 122 -10.10 7.70 13.90
C LYS A 122 -11.52 7.28 13.50
N TRP A 123 -11.71 6.00 13.18
CA TRP A 123 -13.04 5.41 13.00
C TRP A 123 -13.92 5.64 14.24
N VAL A 124 -15.03 6.35 14.04
CA VAL A 124 -16.10 6.56 15.01
C VAL A 124 -17.44 6.57 14.26
N PHE A 125 -18.51 6.17 14.93
CA PHE A 125 -19.87 6.17 14.36
C PHE A 125 -20.76 7.29 14.91
N ALA A 126 -20.17 8.27 15.60
CA ALA A 126 -20.85 9.44 16.14
C ALA A 126 -19.97 10.68 16.01
N ASP A 127 -20.60 11.82 15.75
CA ASP A 127 -19.94 13.13 15.71
C ASP A 127 -19.79 13.76 17.12
N SER A 128 -19.30 15.00 17.19
CA SER A 128 -19.08 15.74 18.44
C SER A 128 -20.36 16.10 19.21
N GLU A 129 -21.53 15.89 18.62
CA GLU A 129 -22.86 16.13 19.20
C GLU A 129 -23.66 14.82 19.38
N GLU A 130 -22.99 13.66 19.35
CA GLU A 130 -23.60 12.32 19.44
C GLU A 130 -24.55 11.96 18.28
N ASN A 131 -24.57 12.70 17.16
CA ASN A 131 -25.38 12.30 16.02
C ASN A 131 -24.75 11.06 15.35
N ALA A 132 -25.55 10.02 15.11
CA ALA A 132 -25.11 8.80 14.44
C ALA A 132 -24.74 9.07 12.98
N ARG A 133 -23.45 8.92 12.65
CA ARG A 133 -22.90 9.04 11.29
C ARG A 133 -21.48 8.43 11.25
N PRO A 134 -21.10 7.67 10.20
CA PRO A 134 -19.75 7.11 10.05
C PRO A 134 -18.71 8.19 9.75
N ASN A 135 -17.58 8.17 10.47
CA ASN A 135 -16.43 9.03 10.17
C ASN A 135 -15.62 8.50 8.98
N TRP A 136 -15.82 9.07 7.79
CA TRP A 136 -15.03 8.81 6.58
C TRP A 136 -13.63 9.44 6.58
N ASN A 137 -13.27 10.20 7.62
CA ASN A 137 -12.05 11.00 7.72
C ASN A 137 -11.07 10.32 8.69
N ILE A 138 -10.43 9.23 8.23
CA ILE A 138 -9.54 8.41 9.06
C ILE A 138 -8.07 8.58 8.65
N TYR A 139 -7.20 8.70 9.66
CA TYR A 139 -5.75 8.49 9.52
C TYR A 139 -5.44 7.01 9.23
N GLY A 140 -4.93 6.72 8.03
CA GLY A 140 -4.36 5.42 7.64
C GLY A 140 -5.29 4.45 6.89
N THR A 141 -6.60 4.45 7.12
CA THR A 141 -7.49 3.43 6.54
C THR A 141 -8.27 3.94 5.33
N PHE A 142 -7.67 3.72 4.16
CA PHE A 142 -8.28 3.84 2.83
C PHE A 142 -9.40 2.79 2.65
N SER A 143 -10.23 2.88 1.59
CA SER A 143 -11.16 1.82 1.14
C SER A 143 -12.49 1.57 1.89
N LEU A 144 -12.99 2.49 2.75
CA LEU A 144 -14.25 2.26 3.49
C LEU A 144 -15.53 2.26 2.64
N GLY A 145 -15.47 2.79 1.41
CA GLY A 145 -16.63 3.08 0.58
C GLY A 145 -17.08 1.93 -0.34
N HIS A 146 -16.62 0.69 -0.11
CA HIS A 146 -16.59 -0.34 -1.16
C HIS A 146 -17.60 -1.48 -1.00
N ALA A 147 -17.87 -1.89 0.25
CA ALA A 147 -18.85 -2.93 0.56
C ALA A 147 -20.19 -2.29 0.96
N TYR A 148 -20.95 -1.82 -0.04
CA TYR A 148 -22.31 -1.30 0.15
C TYR A 148 -23.22 -1.64 -1.03
N ASP A 149 -24.53 -1.79 -0.77
CA ASP A 149 -25.57 -1.86 -1.82
C ASP A 149 -26.95 -1.44 -1.25
N TYR A 150 -27.93 -1.25 -2.12
CA TYR A 150 -29.31 -0.89 -1.80
C TYR A 150 -30.19 -2.13 -1.58
N ASP A 151 -30.85 -2.18 -0.41
CA ASP A 151 -31.87 -3.17 -0.07
C ASP A 151 -33.27 -2.61 -0.45
N PRO A 152 -33.92 -3.14 -1.50
CA PRO A 152 -35.26 -2.68 -1.93
C PRO A 152 -36.40 -3.16 -1.01
N ASP A 153 -36.17 -4.14 -0.14
CA ASP A 153 -37.17 -4.63 0.81
C ASP A 153 -37.23 -3.76 2.07
N THR A 154 -36.08 -3.30 2.60
CA THR A 154 -36.06 -2.30 3.68
C THR A 154 -36.02 -0.85 3.21
N LYS A 155 -35.71 -0.61 1.92
CA LYS A 155 -35.50 0.70 1.29
C LYS A 155 -34.33 1.49 1.87
N THR A 156 -33.31 0.78 2.35
CA THR A 156 -32.10 1.35 2.96
C THR A 156 -30.84 0.92 2.23
N PHE A 157 -29.75 1.66 2.41
CA PHE A 157 -28.42 1.23 1.95
C PHE A 157 -27.69 0.57 3.10
N LEU A 158 -27.19 -0.66 2.91
CA LEU A 158 -26.33 -1.33 3.90
C LEU A 158 -24.86 -1.10 3.53
N PHE A 159 -24.02 -0.99 4.55
CA PHE A 159 -22.57 -0.87 4.47
C PHE A 159 -21.90 -1.87 5.42
N PHE A 160 -20.75 -2.40 5.01
CA PHE A 160 -19.80 -3.09 5.89
C PHE A 160 -18.42 -2.41 5.82
N ALA A 161 -17.88 -2.00 6.96
CA ALA A 161 -16.50 -1.48 7.07
C ALA A 161 -16.02 -1.49 8.54
N HIS A 162 -14.75 -1.84 8.77
CA HIS A 162 -14.09 -1.81 10.10
C HIS A 162 -14.89 -2.52 11.19
N GLY A 163 -15.26 -3.78 10.94
CA GLY A 163 -16.03 -4.62 11.87
C GLY A 163 -17.39 -4.03 12.25
N LYS A 164 -17.95 -3.15 11.41
CA LYS A 164 -19.28 -2.56 11.58
C LYS A 164 -20.15 -2.83 10.37
N THR A 165 -21.36 -3.27 10.68
CA THR A 165 -22.47 -3.39 9.72
C THR A 165 -23.48 -2.31 10.06
N PHE A 166 -23.75 -1.42 9.12
CA PHE A 166 -24.57 -0.24 9.37
C PHE A 166 -25.41 0.12 8.15
N ARG A 167 -26.56 0.77 8.39
CA ARG A 167 -27.48 1.19 7.31
C ARG A 167 -27.69 2.69 7.27
N TYR A 168 -28.07 3.18 6.10
CA TYR A 168 -28.62 4.53 5.88
C TYR A 168 -30.05 4.45 5.37
N ASP A 169 -30.98 5.07 6.08
CA ASP A 169 -32.34 5.33 5.60
C ASP A 169 -32.34 6.66 4.80
N PRO A 170 -32.62 6.65 3.49
CA PRO A 170 -32.58 7.86 2.67
C PRO A 170 -33.80 8.77 2.84
N LEU A 171 -34.91 8.25 3.39
CA LEU A 171 -36.17 8.97 3.63
C LEU A 171 -36.14 9.64 5.02
N ALA A 172 -35.77 8.89 6.06
CA ALA A 172 -35.56 9.42 7.41
C ALA A 172 -34.23 10.21 7.52
N ARG A 173 -33.30 9.98 6.59
CA ARG A 173 -31.96 10.60 6.51
C ARG A 173 -31.07 10.29 7.71
N THR A 174 -31.16 9.07 8.23
CA THR A 174 -30.49 8.63 9.46
C THR A 174 -29.59 7.41 9.22
N TRP A 175 -28.51 7.34 9.99
CA TRP A 175 -27.66 6.15 10.07
C TRP A 175 -28.08 5.26 11.25
N THR A 176 -27.89 3.95 11.13
CA THR A 176 -28.02 2.99 12.24
C THR A 176 -26.86 1.99 12.22
N ASP A 177 -26.09 1.90 13.30
CA ASP A 177 -25.18 0.78 13.55
C ASP A 177 -26.02 -0.44 13.94
N LEU A 178 -25.94 -1.54 13.19
CA LEU A 178 -26.80 -2.71 13.39
C LEU A 178 -26.21 -3.69 14.40
N GLN A 179 -24.91 -3.62 14.67
CA GLN A 179 -24.23 -4.40 15.72
C GLN A 179 -24.53 -5.92 15.69
N PRO A 180 -24.37 -6.62 14.54
CA PRO A 180 -24.51 -8.07 14.49
C PRO A 180 -23.54 -8.76 15.44
N ALA A 181 -23.91 -9.94 15.97
CA ALA A 181 -23.12 -10.65 16.98
C ALA A 181 -21.72 -11.10 16.49
N SER A 182 -21.56 -11.28 15.18
CA SER A 182 -20.34 -11.71 14.48
C SER A 182 -20.27 -11.03 13.10
N ASP A 183 -19.07 -10.96 12.50
CA ASP A 183 -18.81 -10.49 11.13
C ASP A 183 -17.44 -11.03 10.62
N PRO A 184 -17.09 -10.88 9.32
CA PRO A 184 -15.87 -11.46 8.76
C PRO A 184 -14.54 -10.97 9.38
N GLU A 185 -14.47 -9.73 9.88
CA GLU A 185 -13.27 -9.21 10.54
C GLU A 185 -13.13 -9.79 11.96
N ARG A 186 -14.25 -10.04 12.65
CA ARG A 186 -14.26 -10.66 13.99
C ARG A 186 -13.91 -12.15 13.97
N GLU A 187 -14.37 -12.90 12.99
CA GLU A 187 -14.12 -14.36 12.92
C GLU A 187 -12.73 -14.69 12.36
N HIS A 188 -12.26 -13.96 11.33
CA HIS A 188 -10.97 -14.26 10.69
C HIS A 188 -9.80 -13.41 11.20
N GLY A 189 -10.06 -12.24 11.79
CA GLY A 189 -9.04 -11.29 12.21
C GLY A 189 -8.39 -10.52 11.05
N GLY A 190 -7.89 -9.33 11.36
CA GLY A 190 -7.45 -8.35 10.35
C GLY A 190 -8.58 -7.39 9.95
N ILE A 191 -8.23 -6.34 9.20
CA ILE A 191 -9.19 -5.37 8.67
C ILE A 191 -9.48 -5.75 7.22
N LEU A 192 -10.75 -5.88 6.84
CA LEU A 192 -11.13 -6.23 5.48
C LEU A 192 -11.11 -5.00 4.57
N LEU A 193 -10.14 -4.94 3.66
CA LEU A 193 -10.04 -3.88 2.64
C LEU A 193 -10.46 -4.41 1.27
N TRP A 194 -10.91 -3.52 0.38
CA TRP A 194 -11.13 -3.78 -1.06
C TRP A 194 -12.17 -4.85 -1.42
N SER A 195 -13.03 -5.25 -0.48
CA SER A 195 -14.15 -6.18 -0.70
C SER A 195 -15.34 -5.47 -1.36
N SER A 196 -16.26 -6.26 -1.91
CA SER A 196 -17.53 -5.77 -2.44
C SER A 196 -18.72 -6.52 -1.84
N LEU A 197 -19.87 -5.85 -1.83
CA LEU A 197 -21.12 -6.29 -1.24
C LEU A 197 -22.24 -6.07 -2.27
N CYS A 198 -23.20 -6.98 -2.39
CA CYS A 198 -24.36 -6.80 -3.25
C CYS A 198 -25.60 -7.53 -2.70
N TYR A 199 -26.80 -6.99 -2.94
CA TYR A 199 -28.07 -7.55 -2.45
C TYR A 199 -28.66 -8.60 -3.40
N ASP A 200 -28.71 -9.86 -2.95
CA ASP A 200 -29.47 -10.92 -3.63
C ASP A 200 -30.97 -10.75 -3.37
N ARG A 201 -31.69 -10.29 -4.39
CA ARG A 201 -33.15 -10.02 -4.32
C ARG A 201 -34.02 -11.26 -4.31
N ALA A 202 -33.50 -12.44 -4.68
CA ALA A 202 -34.25 -13.70 -4.62
C ALA A 202 -34.24 -14.28 -3.19
N HIS A 203 -33.16 -14.06 -2.44
CA HIS A 203 -32.92 -14.65 -1.12
C HIS A 203 -32.97 -13.64 0.03
N LYS A 204 -33.05 -12.33 -0.27
CA LYS A 204 -33.09 -11.21 0.70
C LYS A 204 -31.91 -11.18 1.66
N LYS A 205 -30.73 -11.56 1.15
CA LYS A 205 -29.44 -11.49 1.83
C LYS A 205 -28.47 -10.66 1.00
N PHE A 206 -27.58 -9.94 1.66
CA PHE A 206 -26.40 -9.42 0.98
C PHE A 206 -25.37 -10.55 0.82
N VAL A 207 -24.63 -10.54 -0.29
CA VAL A 207 -23.46 -11.38 -0.54
C VAL A 207 -22.23 -10.48 -0.49
N LEU A 208 -21.21 -10.88 0.28
CA LEU A 208 -19.89 -10.25 0.33
C LEU A 208 -18.85 -11.19 -0.29
N PHE A 209 -17.94 -10.65 -1.08
CA PHE A 209 -16.84 -11.42 -1.67
C PHE A 209 -15.56 -10.57 -1.83
N GLY A 210 -14.42 -11.26 -1.80
CA GLY A 210 -13.11 -10.70 -2.09
C GLY A 210 -12.67 -9.66 -1.06
N GLY A 211 -11.84 -8.72 -1.51
CA GLY A 211 -11.03 -7.91 -0.61
C GLY A 211 -9.82 -8.68 -0.10
N GLY A 212 -9.13 -8.18 0.92
CA GLY A 212 -7.93 -8.80 1.48
C GLY A 212 -7.56 -8.32 2.89
N ASN A 213 -6.39 -8.75 3.34
CA ASN A 213 -5.82 -8.55 4.69
C ASN A 213 -6.54 -9.32 5.84
N ALA A 214 -7.50 -10.19 5.51
CA ALA A 214 -8.06 -11.15 6.45
C ALA A 214 -7.06 -12.28 6.75
N GLN A 215 -6.91 -12.68 8.01
CA GLN A 215 -5.89 -13.63 8.46
C GLN A 215 -6.26 -15.11 8.23
N THR A 216 -6.91 -15.40 7.09
CA THR A 216 -7.25 -16.76 6.64
C THR A 216 -6.07 -17.41 5.88
N THR A 217 -6.16 -18.72 5.67
CA THR A 217 -5.27 -19.47 4.76
C THR A 217 -5.46 -19.10 3.28
N ARG A 218 -6.54 -18.38 2.94
CA ARG A 218 -6.80 -17.84 1.59
C ARG A 218 -6.25 -16.42 1.42
N GLY A 219 -6.01 -15.69 2.50
CA GLY A 219 -5.63 -14.26 2.49
C GLY A 219 -6.77 -13.28 2.22
N ASP A 220 -7.99 -13.79 2.07
CA ASP A 220 -9.26 -13.05 1.96
C ASP A 220 -10.36 -13.80 2.76
N PRO A 221 -11.57 -13.24 2.95
CA PRO A 221 -12.60 -13.86 3.78
C PRO A 221 -13.42 -14.93 3.04
N GLY A 222 -13.12 -15.26 1.79
CA GLY A 222 -13.97 -16.11 0.96
C GLY A 222 -15.29 -15.43 0.56
N THR A 223 -16.40 -16.18 0.62
CA THR A 223 -17.76 -15.69 0.33
C THR A 223 -18.59 -15.69 1.61
N TRP A 224 -19.17 -14.55 1.94
CA TRP A 224 -20.03 -14.37 3.12
C TRP A 224 -21.42 -13.90 2.71
N THR A 225 -22.40 -14.11 3.59
CA THR A 225 -23.73 -13.50 3.47
C THR A 225 -24.15 -12.78 4.74
N TYR A 226 -24.98 -11.75 4.58
CA TYR A 226 -25.64 -11.06 5.68
C TYR A 226 -27.16 -11.08 5.51
N SER A 227 -27.86 -11.39 6.59
CA SER A 227 -29.30 -11.44 6.70
C SER A 227 -29.83 -10.19 7.43
N PRO A 228 -30.46 -9.22 6.75
CA PRO A 228 -30.98 -8.01 7.39
C PRO A 228 -32.10 -8.28 8.40
N THR A 229 -32.88 -9.35 8.18
CA THR A 229 -33.98 -9.77 9.07
C THR A 229 -33.46 -10.44 10.34
N GLU A 230 -32.35 -11.18 10.28
CA GLU A 230 -31.76 -11.89 11.42
C GLU A 230 -30.63 -11.10 12.11
N ASN A 231 -30.19 -9.98 11.51
CA ASN A 231 -29.00 -9.21 11.92
C ASN A 231 -27.75 -10.11 12.09
N LYS A 232 -27.50 -10.95 11.07
CA LYS A 232 -26.56 -12.08 11.17
C LYS A 232 -25.69 -12.20 9.92
N TRP A 233 -24.38 -12.32 10.12
CA TRP A 233 -23.42 -12.78 9.11
C TRP A 233 -23.27 -14.31 9.13
N GLU A 234 -23.07 -14.91 7.96
CA GLU A 234 -22.82 -16.34 7.78
C GLU A 234 -21.78 -16.56 6.68
N GLU A 235 -20.70 -17.30 6.97
CA GLU A 235 -19.78 -17.79 5.94
C GLU A 235 -20.50 -18.80 5.04
N VAL A 236 -20.22 -18.76 3.73
CA VAL A 236 -20.76 -19.74 2.79
C VAL A 236 -19.69 -20.80 2.52
N GLU A 237 -19.85 -21.98 3.11
CA GLU A 237 -19.05 -23.15 2.74
C GLU A 237 -19.23 -23.50 1.26
N LEU A 238 -18.13 -23.48 0.50
CA LEU A 238 -18.13 -23.60 -0.95
C LEU A 238 -17.03 -24.54 -1.43
N LYS A 239 -17.39 -25.46 -2.35
CA LYS A 239 -16.42 -26.37 -2.99
C LYS A 239 -15.51 -25.66 -3.98
N GLU A 240 -16.01 -24.60 -4.60
CA GLU A 240 -15.33 -23.77 -5.58
C GLU A 240 -15.85 -22.34 -5.46
N GLN A 241 -14.95 -21.37 -5.53
CA GLN A 241 -15.22 -19.94 -5.53
C GLN A 241 -14.07 -19.21 -6.25
N PRO A 242 -14.27 -17.99 -6.76
CA PRO A 242 -13.28 -17.30 -7.58
C PRO A 242 -11.95 -17.11 -6.84
N PRO A 243 -10.81 -17.09 -7.55
CA PRO A 243 -9.52 -16.69 -6.98
C PRO A 243 -9.58 -15.35 -6.26
N GLN A 244 -8.72 -15.18 -5.25
CA GLN A 244 -8.63 -13.97 -4.41
C GLN A 244 -8.49 -12.72 -5.26
N ARG A 245 -9.19 -11.65 -4.89
CA ARG A 245 -9.16 -10.38 -5.62
C ARG A 245 -9.64 -9.22 -4.76
N ALA A 246 -8.95 -8.10 -4.92
CA ALA A 246 -9.33 -6.79 -4.45
C ALA A 246 -9.98 -5.99 -5.59
N ASN A 247 -10.77 -4.96 -5.25
CA ASN A 247 -11.30 -3.97 -6.19
C ASN A 247 -12.04 -4.56 -7.42
N SER A 248 -12.83 -5.61 -7.20
CA SER A 248 -13.78 -6.17 -8.17
C SER A 248 -15.18 -6.02 -7.58
N GLN A 249 -16.10 -5.40 -8.33
CA GLN A 249 -17.46 -5.16 -7.83
C GLN A 249 -18.37 -6.37 -8.05
N LEU A 250 -19.25 -6.59 -7.08
CA LEU A 250 -20.41 -7.46 -7.21
C LEU A 250 -21.61 -6.67 -7.73
N VAL A 251 -22.45 -7.29 -8.56
CA VAL A 251 -23.78 -6.74 -8.91
C VAL A 251 -24.78 -7.87 -9.09
N TYR A 252 -26.04 -7.68 -8.70
CA TYR A 252 -27.07 -8.70 -8.81
C TYR A 252 -27.87 -8.55 -10.11
N ASP A 253 -27.89 -9.61 -10.91
CA ASP A 253 -28.73 -9.74 -12.10
C ASP A 253 -30.07 -10.39 -11.69
N PRO A 254 -31.20 -9.64 -11.70
CA PRO A 254 -32.52 -10.16 -11.34
C PRO A 254 -33.18 -11.03 -12.42
N VAL A 255 -32.66 -11.05 -13.65
CA VAL A 255 -33.15 -11.92 -14.73
C VAL A 255 -32.50 -13.30 -14.64
N ALA A 256 -31.17 -13.34 -14.50
CA ALA A 256 -30.41 -14.57 -14.26
C ALA A 256 -30.57 -15.10 -12.82
N LYS A 257 -30.97 -14.23 -11.86
CA LYS A 257 -31.00 -14.48 -10.41
C LYS A 257 -29.63 -14.88 -9.84
N LYS A 258 -28.58 -14.21 -10.31
CA LYS A 258 -27.19 -14.45 -9.88
C LYS A 258 -26.49 -13.14 -9.56
N VAL A 259 -25.58 -13.18 -8.59
CA VAL A 259 -24.58 -12.11 -8.43
C VAL A 259 -23.50 -12.31 -9.49
N VAL A 260 -23.08 -11.24 -10.15
CA VAL A 260 -22.05 -11.20 -11.19
C VAL A 260 -20.79 -10.53 -10.62
N LEU A 261 -19.64 -11.05 -11.01
CA LEU A 261 -18.30 -10.59 -10.62
C LEU A 261 -17.41 -10.57 -11.88
N PHE A 262 -16.59 -9.52 -12.05
CA PHE A 262 -15.65 -9.43 -13.17
C PHE A 262 -14.25 -8.96 -12.74
N GLY A 263 -13.22 -9.57 -13.32
CA GLY A 263 -11.83 -9.11 -13.22
C GLY A 263 -11.36 -8.92 -11.77
N GLY A 264 -10.57 -7.87 -11.53
CA GLY A 264 -10.06 -7.53 -10.20
C GLY A 264 -8.54 -7.58 -10.08
N ASP A 265 -8.06 -7.21 -8.90
CA ASP A 265 -6.65 -7.04 -8.57
C ASP A 265 -6.17 -8.17 -7.65
N GLN A 266 -5.25 -9.01 -8.13
CA GLN A 266 -4.62 -10.05 -7.32
C GLN A 266 -3.28 -9.57 -6.72
N LEU A 267 -3.05 -8.25 -6.68
CA LEU A 267 -1.90 -7.52 -6.11
C LEU A 267 -0.57 -7.75 -6.85
N SER A 268 -0.41 -8.90 -7.49
CA SER A 268 0.68 -9.31 -8.39
C SER A 268 0.25 -9.36 -9.87
N GLN A 269 -1.06 -9.53 -10.14
CA GLN A 269 -1.64 -9.56 -11.50
C GLN A 269 -3.08 -9.05 -11.54
N LEU A 270 -3.48 -8.41 -12.64
CA LEU A 270 -4.89 -8.13 -12.96
C LEU A 270 -5.46 -9.24 -13.83
N ILE A 271 -6.77 -9.48 -13.74
CA ILE A 271 -7.45 -10.61 -14.40
C ILE A 271 -8.70 -10.18 -15.20
N ALA A 272 -9.11 -11.00 -16.18
CA ALA A 272 -10.23 -10.79 -17.09
C ALA A 272 -11.22 -11.97 -17.13
N ASP A 273 -11.43 -12.63 -15.98
CA ASP A 273 -12.46 -13.65 -15.80
C ASP A 273 -13.83 -13.04 -15.44
N THR A 274 -14.91 -13.73 -15.79
CA THR A 274 -16.28 -13.41 -15.36
C THR A 274 -16.80 -14.57 -14.54
N TRP A 275 -17.42 -14.30 -13.39
CA TRP A 275 -18.01 -15.31 -12.51
C TRP A 275 -19.43 -14.94 -12.16
N THR A 276 -20.25 -15.95 -11.91
CA THR A 276 -21.62 -15.81 -11.39
C THR A 276 -21.81 -16.64 -10.14
N PHE A 277 -22.55 -16.13 -9.17
CA PHE A 277 -22.91 -16.81 -7.93
C PHE A 277 -24.42 -16.96 -7.81
N GLU A 278 -24.86 -18.18 -7.51
CA GLU A 278 -26.26 -18.50 -7.25
C GLU A 278 -26.38 -18.94 -5.78
N LEU A 279 -26.92 -18.07 -4.93
CA LEU A 279 -26.96 -18.28 -3.48
C LEU A 279 -27.88 -19.46 -3.09
N GLY A 280 -28.99 -19.65 -3.81
CA GLY A 280 -29.92 -20.75 -3.57
C GLY A 280 -29.32 -22.14 -3.77
N THR A 281 -28.35 -22.29 -4.68
CA THR A 281 -27.58 -23.52 -4.87
C THR A 281 -26.20 -23.49 -4.23
N ARG A 282 -25.83 -22.38 -3.57
CA ARG A 282 -24.50 -22.08 -3.01
C ARG A 282 -23.39 -22.46 -3.99
N ARG A 283 -23.45 -21.91 -5.20
CA ARG A 283 -22.52 -22.24 -6.28
C ARG A 283 -22.01 -21.00 -6.99
N TRP A 284 -20.69 -20.89 -7.05
CA TRP A 284 -20.00 -20.07 -8.05
C TRP A 284 -19.80 -20.86 -9.35
N GLU A 285 -19.83 -20.16 -10.47
CA GLU A 285 -19.58 -20.70 -11.80
C GLU A 285 -18.89 -19.65 -12.67
N GLN A 286 -17.74 -20.01 -13.26
CA GLN A 286 -17.04 -19.14 -14.19
C GLN A 286 -17.84 -19.07 -15.50
N LEU A 287 -18.32 -17.86 -15.83
CA LEU A 287 -19.14 -17.63 -17.03
C LEU A 287 -18.23 -17.68 -18.26
N LYS A 288 -18.51 -18.61 -19.17
CA LYS A 288 -17.79 -18.76 -20.44
C LYS A 288 -18.30 -17.71 -21.42
N THR A 289 -17.42 -16.78 -21.79
CA THR A 289 -17.70 -15.74 -22.78
C THR A 289 -16.82 -15.92 -24.01
N GLU A 290 -17.24 -15.41 -25.18
CA GLU A 290 -16.41 -15.45 -26.41
C GLU A 290 -15.24 -14.46 -26.35
N ARG A 291 -15.48 -13.32 -25.67
CA ARG A 291 -14.52 -12.26 -25.36
C ARG A 291 -14.84 -11.69 -23.98
N SER A 292 -13.84 -11.09 -23.35
CA SER A 292 -13.95 -10.29 -22.11
C SER A 292 -13.38 -8.89 -22.34
N PRO A 293 -13.78 -7.87 -21.56
CA PRO A 293 -12.99 -6.65 -21.38
C PRO A 293 -11.54 -6.98 -20.98
N SER A 294 -10.58 -6.12 -21.30
CA SER A 294 -9.17 -6.33 -20.93
C SER A 294 -8.96 -6.41 -19.40
N PRO A 295 -7.89 -7.05 -18.90
CA PRO A 295 -7.66 -7.26 -17.47
C PRO A 295 -7.58 -5.93 -16.72
N ARG A 296 -8.39 -5.78 -15.66
CA ARG A 296 -8.57 -4.51 -14.95
C ARG A 296 -9.16 -4.69 -13.57
N ALA A 297 -8.98 -3.69 -12.73
CA ALA A 297 -9.64 -3.56 -11.43
C ALA A 297 -10.18 -2.14 -11.22
N GLY A 298 -10.90 -1.93 -10.12
CA GLY A 298 -11.43 -0.62 -9.72
C GLY A 298 -12.50 -0.03 -10.65
N HIS A 299 -13.04 -0.83 -11.58
CA HIS A 299 -14.15 -0.44 -12.45
C HIS A 299 -15.47 -0.36 -11.65
N ALA A 300 -16.45 0.38 -12.17
CA ALA A 300 -17.82 0.29 -11.68
C ALA A 300 -18.55 -0.88 -12.38
N LEU A 301 -19.42 -1.58 -11.66
CA LEU A 301 -20.27 -2.66 -12.17
C LEU A 301 -21.73 -2.39 -11.75
N VAL A 302 -22.63 -2.15 -12.71
CA VAL A 302 -23.95 -1.55 -12.46
C VAL A 302 -25.04 -2.32 -13.23
N TRP A 303 -26.17 -2.64 -12.58
CA TRP A 303 -27.33 -3.21 -13.26
C TRP A 303 -28.11 -2.15 -14.03
N LEU A 304 -28.47 -2.43 -15.28
CA LEU A 304 -29.30 -1.58 -16.13
C LEU A 304 -30.74 -2.11 -16.16
N PRO A 305 -31.71 -1.51 -15.43
CA PRO A 305 -33.06 -2.06 -15.27
C PRO A 305 -33.86 -2.22 -16.56
N LYS A 306 -33.64 -1.35 -17.55
CA LYS A 306 -34.42 -1.27 -18.79
C LYS A 306 -33.76 -2.04 -19.94
N ALA A 307 -32.43 -2.04 -20.01
CA ALA A 307 -31.66 -2.88 -20.93
C ALA A 307 -31.57 -4.35 -20.49
N GLN A 308 -31.85 -4.66 -19.22
CA GLN A 308 -31.71 -5.98 -18.61
C GLN A 308 -30.30 -6.58 -18.76
N LYS A 309 -29.27 -5.76 -18.47
CA LYS A 309 -27.85 -6.12 -18.59
C LYS A 309 -27.03 -5.56 -17.45
N VAL A 310 -25.87 -6.16 -17.20
CA VAL A 310 -24.83 -5.57 -16.37
C VAL A 310 -23.95 -4.66 -17.22
N ALA A 311 -23.69 -3.44 -16.77
CA ALA A 311 -22.71 -2.52 -17.34
C ALA A 311 -21.41 -2.54 -16.53
N LEU A 312 -20.27 -2.60 -17.21
CA LEU A 312 -18.94 -2.32 -16.65
C LEU A 312 -18.46 -0.98 -17.17
N ILE A 313 -17.91 -0.14 -16.30
CA ILE A 313 -17.43 1.20 -16.64
C ILE A 313 -15.98 1.40 -16.17
N GLY A 314 -15.10 1.67 -17.14
CA GLY A 314 -13.71 2.09 -16.92
C GLY A 314 -12.84 1.06 -16.22
N GLY A 315 -12.16 1.49 -15.15
CA GLY A 315 -11.16 0.73 -14.38
C GLY A 315 -9.74 1.28 -14.51
N TYR A 316 -8.80 0.65 -13.79
CA TYR A 316 -7.36 0.90 -13.87
C TYR A 316 -6.61 -0.34 -14.33
N GLU A 317 -5.40 -0.11 -14.86
CA GLU A 317 -4.40 -1.12 -15.19
C GLU A 317 -3.08 -0.85 -14.44
N TYR A 318 -2.10 -1.76 -14.52
CA TYR A 318 -0.80 -1.60 -13.86
C TYR A 318 0.18 -0.71 -14.64
N THR A 319 1.06 -0.01 -13.92
CA THR A 319 2.35 0.43 -14.48
C THR A 319 3.51 -0.42 -13.92
N SER A 320 4.67 -0.30 -14.56
CA SER A 320 5.96 -0.84 -14.07
C SER A 320 6.97 0.27 -13.79
N ASN A 321 6.50 1.45 -13.37
CA ASN A 321 7.34 2.57 -12.94
C ASN A 321 8.05 2.21 -11.62
N THR A 322 9.34 2.55 -11.49
CA THR A 322 10.20 2.18 -10.35
C THR A 322 10.73 3.38 -9.56
N GLY A 323 10.38 4.61 -9.96
CA GLY A 323 10.88 5.84 -9.33
C GLY A 323 10.42 6.06 -7.89
N TYR A 324 11.02 7.05 -7.22
CA TYR A 324 10.48 7.59 -5.97
C TYR A 324 9.06 8.13 -6.22
N VAL A 325 8.10 7.84 -5.32
CA VAL A 325 6.69 8.23 -5.46
C VAL A 325 6.03 7.67 -6.75
N ALA A 326 6.52 6.54 -7.29
CA ALA A 326 6.00 5.94 -8.52
C ALA A 326 4.50 5.57 -8.45
N SER A 327 3.72 6.03 -9.43
CA SER A 327 2.34 5.61 -9.60
C SER A 327 2.29 4.19 -10.18
N MET A 328 1.97 3.21 -9.33
CA MET A 328 1.97 1.78 -9.67
C MET A 328 0.77 1.34 -10.53
N TYR A 329 -0.14 2.27 -10.82
CA TYR A 329 -1.40 2.07 -11.52
C TYR A 329 -1.64 3.23 -12.51
N GLN A 330 -2.42 2.99 -13.57
CA GLN A 330 -2.88 4.04 -14.48
C GLN A 330 -4.34 3.81 -14.89
N ARG A 331 -5.07 4.89 -15.15
CA ARG A 331 -6.45 4.86 -15.63
C ARG A 331 -6.51 4.25 -17.02
N LEU A 332 -7.43 3.31 -17.25
CA LEU A 332 -7.82 2.93 -18.61
C LEU A 332 -8.66 4.05 -19.25
N PRO A 333 -8.81 4.07 -20.59
CA PRO A 333 -9.87 4.84 -21.24
C PRO A 333 -11.25 4.51 -20.65
N VAL A 334 -12.18 5.45 -20.71
CA VAL A 334 -13.53 5.29 -20.15
C VAL A 334 -14.37 4.45 -21.10
N GLU A 335 -14.20 3.14 -21.01
CA GLU A 335 -14.97 2.15 -21.74
C GLU A 335 -16.27 1.83 -20.99
N ILE A 336 -17.36 1.72 -21.74
CA ILE A 336 -18.63 1.17 -21.30
C ILE A 336 -18.81 -0.18 -21.99
N TRP A 337 -18.74 -1.26 -21.23
CA TRP A 337 -19.05 -2.61 -21.68
C TRP A 337 -20.40 -3.06 -21.10
N THR A 338 -21.14 -3.91 -21.80
CA THR A 338 -22.32 -4.59 -21.24
C THR A 338 -22.21 -6.10 -21.35
N LEU A 339 -22.62 -6.81 -20.30
CA LEU A 339 -22.77 -8.25 -20.24
C LEU A 339 -24.26 -8.60 -20.33
N ASP A 340 -24.57 -9.48 -21.27
CA ASP A 340 -25.75 -10.34 -21.22
C ASP A 340 -25.37 -11.63 -20.45
N THR A 341 -25.84 -11.74 -19.20
CA THR A 341 -25.46 -12.84 -18.29
C THR A 341 -26.06 -14.17 -18.74
N VAL A 342 -27.21 -14.15 -19.42
CA VAL A 342 -27.91 -15.36 -19.89
C VAL A 342 -27.29 -15.88 -21.19
N ALA A 343 -26.89 -14.98 -22.10
CA ALA A 343 -26.17 -15.34 -23.33
C ALA A 343 -24.65 -15.52 -23.13
N GLY A 344 -24.10 -15.17 -21.96
CA GLY A 344 -22.66 -15.23 -21.68
C GLY A 344 -21.84 -14.27 -22.55
N LYS A 345 -22.39 -13.08 -22.88
CA LYS A 345 -21.80 -12.21 -23.91
C LYS A 345 -21.51 -10.79 -23.42
N TRP A 346 -20.22 -10.44 -23.40
CA TRP A 346 -19.76 -9.05 -23.32
C TRP A 346 -19.82 -8.37 -24.70
N SER A 347 -20.20 -7.09 -24.72
CA SER A 347 -20.12 -6.19 -25.88
C SER A 347 -19.78 -4.76 -25.44
N LEU A 348 -18.83 -4.12 -26.13
CA LEU A 348 -18.49 -2.71 -25.94
C LEU A 348 -19.61 -1.82 -26.47
N LEU A 349 -20.01 -0.78 -25.73
CA LEU A 349 -20.94 0.25 -26.18
C LEU A 349 -20.23 1.50 -26.68
N ALA A 350 -19.24 1.98 -25.93
CA ALA A 350 -18.47 3.18 -26.24
C ALA A 350 -17.12 3.17 -25.48
N GLN A 351 -16.19 3.97 -25.98
CA GLN A 351 -14.94 4.32 -25.30
C GLN A 351 -14.75 5.84 -25.41
N SER A 352 -14.44 6.53 -24.30
CA SER A 352 -14.02 7.93 -24.35
C SER A 352 -12.68 8.17 -23.64
N GLU A 353 -11.93 9.13 -24.16
CA GLU A 353 -10.72 9.65 -23.52
C GLU A 353 -11.05 10.27 -22.15
N PRO A 354 -10.20 10.17 -21.11
CA PRO A 354 -10.47 10.75 -19.79
C PRO A 354 -10.68 12.29 -19.75
N LYS A 355 -10.31 13.00 -20.83
CA LYS A 355 -10.62 14.44 -21.05
C LYS A 355 -12.04 14.69 -21.60
N ASN A 356 -12.69 13.65 -22.10
CA ASN A 356 -14.01 13.63 -22.76
C ASN A 356 -14.98 12.71 -21.99
N GLY A 357 -14.77 12.52 -20.69
CA GLY A 357 -15.54 11.62 -19.84
C GLY A 357 -15.10 11.71 -18.38
N PRO A 358 -15.77 11.03 -17.45
CA PRO A 358 -15.38 11.01 -16.05
C PRO A 358 -14.01 10.33 -15.85
N ALA A 359 -13.06 11.06 -15.27
CA ALA A 359 -11.84 10.45 -14.78
C ALA A 359 -12.10 9.76 -13.42
N GLY A 360 -12.11 8.42 -13.43
CA GLY A 360 -12.22 7.59 -12.24
C GLY A 360 -10.99 7.63 -11.32
N PRO A 361 -10.94 6.83 -10.24
CA PRO A 361 -9.73 6.66 -9.42
C PRO A 361 -8.52 6.19 -10.24
N ILE A 362 -7.30 6.46 -9.73
CA ILE A 362 -6.06 5.85 -10.24
C ILE A 362 -5.80 4.51 -9.53
N SER A 363 -6.17 4.42 -8.25
CA SER A 363 -6.23 3.21 -7.41
C SER A 363 -7.49 3.28 -6.55
N GLY A 364 -8.05 2.13 -6.15
CA GLY A 364 -9.34 2.03 -5.45
C GLY A 364 -10.54 1.82 -6.39
N MET A 365 -11.73 1.57 -5.82
CA MET A 365 -12.95 1.31 -6.60
C MET A 365 -13.66 2.58 -7.07
N TRP A 366 -14.11 2.56 -8.33
CA TRP A 366 -14.97 3.57 -8.94
C TRP A 366 -16.44 3.22 -8.72
N HIS A 367 -17.23 4.14 -8.17
CA HIS A 367 -18.66 3.93 -7.94
C HIS A 367 -19.53 4.68 -8.97
N ALA A 368 -20.59 4.02 -9.43
CA ALA A 368 -21.61 4.56 -10.32
C ALA A 368 -22.96 3.89 -10.01
N ALA A 369 -24.06 4.57 -10.31
CA ALA A 369 -25.41 4.04 -10.10
C ALA A 369 -26.32 4.37 -11.30
N ALA A 370 -27.31 3.51 -11.57
CA ALA A 370 -28.30 3.70 -12.62
C ALA A 370 -29.70 4.02 -12.05
N ASP A 371 -30.51 4.79 -12.77
CA ASP A 371 -31.96 4.92 -12.53
C ASP A 371 -32.77 3.84 -13.27
N GLU A 372 -34.10 3.87 -13.14
CA GLU A 372 -34.99 2.93 -13.84
C GLU A 372 -35.03 3.09 -15.38
N ASN A 373 -34.31 4.05 -15.95
CA ASN A 373 -34.26 4.37 -17.38
C ASN A 373 -32.89 4.12 -18.03
N ASP A 374 -31.97 3.49 -17.31
CA ASP A 374 -30.55 3.30 -17.66
C ASP A 374 -29.76 4.61 -17.79
N VAL A 375 -30.15 5.66 -17.07
CA VAL A 375 -29.28 6.84 -16.87
C VAL A 375 -28.30 6.52 -15.77
N VAL A 376 -27.01 6.42 -16.11
CA VAL A 376 -25.93 6.22 -15.15
C VAL A 376 -25.37 7.56 -14.68
N VAL A 377 -25.18 7.71 -13.37
CA VAL A 377 -24.48 8.83 -12.75
C VAL A 377 -23.27 8.33 -11.97
N THR A 378 -22.18 9.09 -12.02
CA THR A 378 -20.96 8.83 -11.26
C THR A 378 -20.32 10.13 -10.76
N THR A 379 -19.52 10.01 -9.69
CA THR A 379 -18.68 11.10 -9.18
C THR A 379 -17.20 10.69 -9.31
N GLY A 380 -16.43 11.53 -9.99
CA GLY A 380 -14.99 11.37 -10.21
C GLY A 380 -14.33 12.75 -10.16
N GLU A 381 -13.54 13.11 -11.16
CA GLU A 381 -13.17 14.51 -11.41
C GLU A 381 -14.39 15.29 -11.95
N GLY A 382 -15.30 15.64 -11.04
CA GLY A 382 -16.63 16.22 -11.32
C GLY A 382 -17.76 15.18 -11.27
N THR A 383 -19.00 15.64 -11.43
CA THR A 383 -20.18 14.78 -11.56
C THR A 383 -20.53 14.57 -13.02
N TRP A 384 -20.78 13.33 -13.41
CA TRP A 384 -21.00 12.94 -14.80
C TRP A 384 -22.21 12.03 -14.94
N LEU A 385 -22.90 12.17 -16.08
CA LEU A 385 -24.13 11.47 -16.44
C LEU A 385 -23.99 10.85 -17.84
N CYS A 386 -24.51 9.66 -18.04
CA CYS A 386 -24.63 9.03 -19.36
C CYS A 386 -25.99 8.32 -19.49
N GLN A 387 -26.73 8.58 -20.57
CA GLN A 387 -27.86 7.72 -20.96
C GLN A 387 -27.30 6.51 -21.71
N ILE A 388 -27.44 5.33 -21.12
CA ILE A 388 -27.02 4.09 -21.76
C ILE A 388 -28.10 3.63 -22.75
N GLU A 389 -27.67 3.10 -23.89
CA GLU A 389 -28.51 2.46 -24.90
C GLU A 389 -27.80 1.17 -25.39
N ALA A 390 -28.00 0.07 -24.67
CA ALA A 390 -27.25 -1.18 -24.83
C ALA A 390 -27.59 -2.00 -26.10
N THR A 391 -28.43 -1.46 -26.99
CA THR A 391 -28.66 -1.95 -28.36
C THR A 391 -27.66 -1.37 -29.36
N LYS A 392 -27.03 -0.23 -29.06
CA LYS A 392 -26.00 0.42 -29.88
C LYS A 392 -24.61 0.03 -29.38
N PHE A 393 -24.20 -1.19 -29.72
CA PHE A 393 -22.88 -1.73 -29.36
C PHE A 393 -21.90 -1.68 -30.54
N ASP A 394 -20.63 -1.39 -30.25
CA ASP A 394 -19.53 -1.39 -31.21
C ASP A 394 -18.94 -2.79 -31.34
N ALA A 395 -19.36 -3.51 -32.37
CA ALA A 395 -18.83 -4.84 -32.68
C ALA A 395 -17.34 -4.81 -33.08
N ALA A 396 -16.85 -3.74 -33.72
CA ALA A 396 -15.46 -3.63 -34.15
C ALA A 396 -14.53 -3.33 -32.97
N GLY A 397 -14.94 -2.43 -32.07
CA GLY A 397 -14.28 -2.20 -30.79
C GLY A 397 -14.35 -3.40 -29.85
N THR A 398 -15.47 -4.14 -29.83
CA THR A 398 -15.59 -5.42 -29.11
C THR A 398 -14.55 -6.43 -29.57
N GLU A 399 -14.36 -6.59 -30.89
CA GLU A 399 -13.34 -7.47 -31.46
C GLU A 399 -11.91 -6.95 -31.17
N LYS A 400 -11.67 -5.64 -31.34
CA LYS A 400 -10.35 -5.01 -31.18
C LYS A 400 -9.84 -4.98 -29.73
N LEU A 401 -10.73 -4.70 -28.77
CA LEU A 401 -10.38 -4.49 -27.35
C LEU A 401 -10.73 -5.71 -26.47
N GLY A 402 -11.57 -6.61 -26.97
CA GLY A 402 -11.96 -7.83 -26.27
C GLY A 402 -10.83 -8.85 -26.25
N VAL A 403 -10.44 -9.30 -25.06
CA VAL A 403 -9.42 -10.34 -24.84
C VAL A 403 -10.07 -11.71 -24.65
N GLN A 404 -9.26 -12.77 -24.64
CA GLN A 404 -9.71 -14.11 -24.23
C GLN A 404 -10.10 -14.13 -22.74
N PRO A 405 -11.14 -14.87 -22.31
CA PRO A 405 -11.53 -14.93 -20.91
C PRO A 405 -10.40 -15.44 -20.02
N GLY A 406 -10.20 -14.83 -18.86
CA GLY A 406 -9.11 -15.20 -17.95
C GLY A 406 -7.70 -14.76 -18.41
N THR A 407 -7.59 -13.92 -19.44
CA THR A 407 -6.34 -13.17 -19.74
C THR A 407 -5.88 -12.43 -18.48
N VAL A 408 -4.56 -12.30 -18.29
CA VAL A 408 -3.95 -11.62 -17.14
C VAL A 408 -2.96 -10.54 -17.57
N GLN A 409 -2.84 -9.48 -16.78
CA GLN A 409 -1.78 -8.47 -16.91
C GLN A 409 -0.85 -8.54 -15.70
N ARG A 410 0.47 -8.42 -15.91
CA ARG A 410 1.49 -8.38 -14.85
C ARG A 410 2.40 -7.18 -15.03
N ARG A 411 3.08 -6.78 -13.95
CA ARG A 411 4.18 -5.82 -14.01
C ARG A 411 5.41 -6.47 -14.65
N THR A 412 6.23 -5.68 -15.32
CA THR A 412 7.39 -6.12 -16.11
C THR A 412 8.68 -5.45 -15.61
N GLY A 413 9.81 -5.77 -16.22
CA GLY A 413 11.10 -5.20 -15.81
C GLY A 413 11.49 -5.66 -14.39
N PRO A 414 11.97 -4.77 -13.51
CA PRO A 414 12.38 -5.14 -12.14
C PRO A 414 11.32 -5.79 -11.23
N TYR A 415 10.05 -5.87 -11.66
CA TYR A 415 8.97 -6.59 -10.96
C TYR A 415 8.76 -8.03 -11.46
N ASP A 416 9.41 -8.44 -12.54
CA ASP A 416 9.33 -9.78 -13.13
C ASP A 416 10.62 -10.57 -12.82
N PRO A 417 10.55 -11.72 -12.13
CA PRO A 417 11.72 -12.58 -11.91
C PRO A 417 12.47 -12.97 -13.19
N ALA A 418 11.78 -13.13 -14.33
CA ALA A 418 12.42 -13.48 -15.60
C ALA A 418 13.35 -12.38 -16.14
N TRP A 419 13.06 -11.11 -15.82
CA TRP A 419 13.88 -9.97 -16.25
C TRP A 419 15.32 -10.03 -15.71
N PHE A 420 15.55 -10.66 -14.57
CA PHE A 420 16.89 -10.78 -13.96
C PHE A 420 17.79 -11.78 -14.70
N ALA A 421 17.21 -12.72 -15.47
CA ALA A 421 17.95 -13.65 -16.32
C ALA A 421 18.06 -13.16 -17.78
N GLN A 422 17.06 -12.44 -18.29
CA GLN A 422 17.02 -11.92 -19.65
C GLN A 422 18.23 -11.03 -19.96
N ASP A 423 18.88 -11.20 -21.11
CA ASP A 423 19.97 -10.35 -21.64
C ASP A 423 21.18 -10.15 -20.69
N VAL A 424 21.38 -11.06 -19.73
CA VAL A 424 22.56 -11.04 -18.84
C VAL A 424 23.61 -12.04 -19.36
N PRO A 425 24.90 -11.68 -19.47
CA PRO A 425 25.98 -12.62 -19.81
C PRO A 425 26.06 -13.80 -18.84
N ALA A 426 26.81 -14.86 -19.19
CA ALA A 426 27.14 -15.93 -18.24
C ALA A 426 27.86 -15.37 -16.99
N ALA A 427 27.72 -16.06 -15.85
CA ALA A 427 28.44 -15.70 -14.61
C ALA A 427 29.81 -16.38 -14.55
N ASP A 428 30.81 -15.70 -13.99
CA ASP A 428 32.12 -16.28 -13.67
C ASP A 428 32.42 -16.17 -12.17
N PRO A 429 32.04 -17.18 -11.36
CA PRO A 429 32.32 -17.18 -9.93
C PRO A 429 33.80 -17.24 -9.57
N ALA A 430 34.67 -17.74 -10.46
CA ALA A 430 36.09 -17.81 -10.18
C ALA A 430 36.73 -16.42 -10.26
N GLN A 431 36.34 -15.63 -11.27
CA GLN A 431 36.77 -14.23 -11.39
C GLN A 431 36.19 -13.36 -10.26
N VAL A 432 34.92 -13.52 -9.88
CA VAL A 432 34.32 -12.79 -8.74
C VAL A 432 35.08 -13.07 -7.43
N LEU A 433 35.33 -14.35 -7.10
CA LEU A 433 36.09 -14.71 -5.89
C LEU A 433 37.52 -14.18 -5.91
N LYS A 434 38.17 -14.17 -7.08
CA LYS A 434 39.52 -13.61 -7.29
C LYS A 434 39.55 -12.09 -7.08
N GLU A 435 38.54 -11.36 -7.54
CA GLU A 435 38.40 -9.92 -7.27
C GLU A 435 38.17 -9.62 -5.80
N LEU A 436 37.29 -10.36 -5.12
CA LEU A 436 37.03 -10.21 -3.68
C LEU A 436 38.28 -10.52 -2.82
N ALA A 437 39.12 -11.46 -3.27
CA ALA A 437 40.43 -11.72 -2.65
C ALA A 437 41.42 -10.57 -2.87
N ALA A 438 41.40 -9.93 -4.04
CA ALA A 438 42.30 -8.85 -4.45
C ALA A 438 41.89 -7.44 -3.97
N LEU A 439 40.82 -7.30 -3.18
CA LEU A 439 40.33 -6.00 -2.71
C LEU A 439 41.37 -5.21 -1.92
N PRO A 440 41.61 -3.92 -2.24
CA PRO A 440 42.46 -3.03 -1.46
C PRO A 440 41.96 -2.85 -0.03
N ALA A 441 42.89 -2.58 0.89
CA ALA A 441 42.57 -2.29 2.28
C ALA A 441 42.05 -0.84 2.44
N ASN A 442 41.03 -0.66 3.27
CA ASN A 442 40.45 0.63 3.65
C ASN A 442 39.86 1.45 2.48
N GLU A 443 39.44 0.77 1.41
CA GLU A 443 38.80 1.37 0.22
C GLU A 443 37.45 0.69 -0.08
N TRP A 444 36.43 1.50 -0.39
CA TRP A 444 35.11 1.06 -0.84
C TRP A 444 35.09 0.81 -2.35
N VAL A 445 34.92 -0.45 -2.74
CA VAL A 445 34.88 -0.88 -4.14
C VAL A 445 33.42 -1.21 -4.55
N PRO A 446 32.85 -0.57 -5.58
CA PRO A 446 31.54 -0.94 -6.10
C PRO A 446 31.61 -2.26 -6.89
N ARG A 447 30.56 -3.11 -6.82
CA ARG A 447 30.50 -4.37 -7.59
C ARG A 447 29.88 -4.19 -8.99
N PRO A 448 30.39 -4.87 -10.02
CA PRO A 448 29.97 -4.71 -11.42
C PRO A 448 28.66 -5.47 -11.74
N THR A 449 27.58 -5.12 -11.04
CA THR A 449 26.28 -5.82 -11.10
C THR A 449 25.54 -5.54 -12.42
N PRO A 450 25.32 -6.53 -13.32
CA PRO A 450 24.84 -6.25 -14.69
C PRO A 450 23.40 -5.72 -14.77
N LYS A 451 22.51 -6.20 -13.89
CA LYS A 451 21.13 -5.72 -13.74
C LYS A 451 20.89 -5.30 -12.31
N LEU A 452 20.75 -4.00 -12.10
CA LEU A 452 20.33 -3.41 -10.83
C LEU A 452 18.79 -3.39 -10.77
N PRO A 453 18.15 -3.97 -9.74
CA PRO A 453 16.77 -3.69 -9.44
C PRO A 453 16.67 -2.22 -9.01
N ARG A 454 15.90 -1.44 -9.79
CA ARG A 454 15.69 0.00 -9.57
C ARG A 454 14.33 0.42 -8.98
N PRO A 455 13.51 -0.41 -8.27
CA PRO A 455 12.51 0.18 -7.39
C PRO A 455 13.25 1.02 -6.34
N ASN A 456 12.64 2.12 -5.91
CA ASN A 456 13.18 2.85 -4.78
C ASN A 456 13.07 1.96 -3.51
N MET A 457 14.19 1.71 -2.85
CA MET A 457 14.30 0.86 -1.64
C MET A 457 14.84 1.68 -0.45
N ASP A 458 14.44 2.95 -0.35
CA ASP A 458 14.81 3.86 0.74
C ASP A 458 14.32 3.36 2.12
N TRP A 459 14.92 3.87 3.22
CA TRP A 459 14.56 3.57 4.64
C TRP A 459 14.64 2.11 5.11
N GLY A 460 15.10 1.18 4.26
CA GLY A 460 15.38 -0.20 4.65
C GLY A 460 16.86 -0.50 4.87
N SER A 461 17.11 -1.63 5.54
CA SER A 461 18.42 -2.28 5.65
C SER A 461 18.43 -3.59 4.87
N ALA A 462 19.54 -4.32 4.91
CA ALA A 462 19.71 -5.63 4.28
C ALA A 462 20.40 -6.61 5.25
N VAL A 463 20.28 -7.91 4.96
CA VAL A 463 20.77 -9.01 5.80
C VAL A 463 21.69 -9.89 4.98
N PHE A 464 22.92 -10.13 5.44
CA PHE A 464 23.76 -11.20 4.89
C PHE A 464 23.37 -12.52 5.54
N ILE A 465 23.23 -13.58 4.73
CA ILE A 465 22.95 -14.95 5.16
C ILE A 465 24.20 -15.80 4.85
N PRO A 466 25.15 -15.95 5.80
CA PRO A 466 26.45 -16.58 5.53
C PRO A 466 26.35 -18.01 5.01
N ALA A 467 25.38 -18.79 5.53
CA ALA A 467 25.19 -20.19 5.12
C ALA A 467 24.74 -20.34 3.66
N GLN A 468 24.13 -19.31 3.07
CA GLN A 468 23.67 -19.31 1.68
C GLN A 468 24.57 -18.49 0.74
N ASP A 469 25.49 -17.68 1.30
CA ASP A 469 26.36 -16.74 0.59
C ASP A 469 25.58 -15.68 -0.22
N LYS A 470 24.51 -15.16 0.40
CA LYS A 470 23.55 -14.23 -0.20
C LYS A 470 23.31 -13.02 0.70
N ILE A 471 23.13 -11.85 0.10
CA ILE A 471 22.52 -10.69 0.74
C ILE A 471 21.04 -10.69 0.38
N VAL A 472 20.17 -10.64 1.39
CA VAL A 472 18.71 -10.50 1.23
C VAL A 472 18.31 -9.09 1.59
N ARG A 473 17.58 -8.43 0.70
CA ARG A 473 17.07 -7.07 0.86
C ARG A 473 15.55 -7.08 0.87
N PHE A 474 14.98 -7.03 2.08
CA PHE A 474 13.60 -6.62 2.31
C PHE A 474 13.61 -5.16 2.83
N SER A 475 14.07 -4.26 1.97
CA SER A 475 14.04 -2.81 2.19
C SER A 475 12.79 -2.21 1.57
N GLY A 476 12.26 -1.15 2.14
CA GLY A 476 11.08 -0.47 1.62
C GLY A 476 10.69 0.69 2.53
N GLY A 477 9.79 1.55 2.03
CA GLY A 477 9.55 2.86 2.64
C GLY A 477 8.21 3.48 2.25
N HIS A 478 7.75 4.42 3.09
CA HIS A 478 6.86 5.49 2.65
C HIS A 478 7.47 6.17 1.40
N SER A 479 6.67 6.46 0.37
CA SER A 479 7.13 7.02 -0.90
C SER A 479 8.09 6.12 -1.73
N ALA A 480 8.29 4.87 -1.30
CA ALA A 480 9.21 3.89 -1.88
C ALA A 480 8.50 2.52 -2.07
N TYR A 481 9.27 1.44 -2.27
CA TYR A 481 8.76 0.09 -2.44
C TYR A 481 8.03 -0.42 -1.17
N SER A 482 6.85 -1.01 -1.36
CA SER A 482 5.99 -1.55 -0.30
C SER A 482 5.59 -3.02 -0.51
N GLY A 483 6.24 -3.72 -1.44
CA GLY A 483 5.86 -5.08 -1.88
C GLY A 483 6.39 -6.24 -1.06
N THR A 484 5.78 -7.42 -1.28
CA THR A 484 6.01 -8.64 -0.48
C THR A 484 7.26 -9.45 -0.84
N ALA A 485 7.87 -9.20 -2.01
CA ALA A 485 9.03 -9.97 -2.48
C ALA A 485 10.36 -9.37 -2.01
N PRO A 486 11.23 -10.14 -1.32
CA PRO A 486 12.61 -9.75 -1.10
C PRO A 486 13.43 -9.80 -2.39
N ILE A 487 14.42 -8.91 -2.45
CA ILE A 487 15.41 -8.86 -3.52
C ILE A 487 16.69 -9.54 -3.01
N ILE A 488 17.19 -10.53 -3.75
CA ILE A 488 18.32 -11.37 -3.33
C ILE A 488 19.53 -11.03 -4.21
N TYR A 489 20.68 -10.81 -3.58
CA TYR A 489 21.98 -10.65 -4.25
C TYR A 489 22.88 -11.85 -3.94
N ASP A 490 23.38 -12.50 -4.98
CA ASP A 490 24.28 -13.65 -4.89
C ASP A 490 25.74 -13.19 -4.97
N ILE A 491 26.50 -13.42 -3.89
CA ILE A 491 27.89 -12.95 -3.76
C ILE A 491 28.84 -13.66 -4.73
N LYS A 492 28.50 -14.88 -5.16
CA LYS A 492 29.35 -15.69 -6.05
C LYS A 492 29.27 -15.22 -7.49
N THR A 493 28.25 -14.44 -7.86
CA THR A 493 27.97 -14.09 -9.26
C THR A 493 27.79 -12.59 -9.52
N ASP A 494 27.89 -11.75 -8.48
CA ASP A 494 27.58 -10.31 -8.47
C ASP A 494 26.21 -9.98 -9.10
N ARG A 495 25.18 -10.78 -8.79
CA ARG A 495 23.85 -10.68 -9.44
C ARG A 495 22.71 -10.55 -8.46
N TYR A 496 21.73 -9.77 -8.88
CA TYR A 496 20.41 -9.79 -8.29
C TYR A 496 19.51 -10.85 -8.94
N LEU A 497 18.61 -11.39 -8.12
CA LEU A 497 17.38 -12.05 -8.53
C LEU A 497 16.23 -11.56 -7.63
N LEU A 498 15.00 -11.69 -8.14
CA LEU A 498 13.78 -11.39 -7.42
C LEU A 498 13.10 -12.70 -7.01
N ALA A 499 12.75 -12.83 -5.73
CA ALA A 499 12.23 -14.09 -5.15
C ALA A 499 10.99 -14.63 -5.88
N PHE A 500 10.05 -13.74 -6.19
CA PHE A 500 8.80 -13.99 -6.90
C PHE A 500 8.22 -12.63 -7.35
N ALA A 501 7.27 -12.61 -8.29
CA ALA A 501 6.59 -11.37 -8.68
C ALA A 501 5.84 -10.79 -7.46
N PRO A 502 6.14 -9.56 -7.01
CA PRO A 502 5.61 -9.05 -5.75
C PRO A 502 4.12 -8.78 -5.83
N GLU A 503 3.45 -9.07 -4.72
CA GLU A 503 2.17 -8.44 -4.42
C GLU A 503 2.46 -7.03 -3.92
N LEU A 504 1.74 -6.04 -4.46
CA LEU A 504 1.83 -4.64 -4.07
C LEU A 504 0.50 -4.18 -3.45
N PRO A 505 0.53 -3.42 -2.35
CA PRO A 505 -0.69 -2.87 -1.77
C PRO A 505 -1.27 -1.80 -2.71
N ILE A 506 -2.59 -1.74 -2.83
CA ILE A 506 -3.25 -0.87 -3.82
C ILE A 506 -3.13 0.60 -3.44
N GLU A 507 -3.49 0.92 -2.19
CA GLU A 507 -3.58 2.31 -1.71
C GLU A 507 -2.26 2.86 -1.13
N PHE A 508 -1.22 2.03 -1.01
CA PHE A 508 -0.10 2.32 -0.10
C PHE A 508 1.28 2.41 -0.74
N VAL A 509 1.56 3.60 -1.28
CA VAL A 509 2.92 4.11 -1.56
C VAL A 509 3.15 5.49 -0.89
N TYR A 510 2.14 6.13 -0.27
CA TYR A 510 2.16 7.60 -0.07
C TYR A 510 1.85 8.17 1.33
N SER A 511 1.85 7.39 2.41
CA SER A 511 1.92 7.94 3.79
C SER A 511 2.80 7.07 4.70
N ASN A 512 2.93 7.44 5.98
CA ASN A 512 3.64 6.64 6.98
C ASN A 512 2.76 5.52 7.57
N ASP A 513 1.48 5.47 7.19
CA ASP A 513 0.43 4.68 7.81
C ASP A 513 0.28 3.35 7.06
N GLN A 514 1.09 2.37 7.48
CA GLN A 514 1.28 1.02 6.91
C GLN A 514 0.06 0.39 6.21
N VAL A 515 0.32 -0.54 5.27
CA VAL A 515 -0.70 -1.48 4.80
C VAL A 515 -1.37 -2.13 6.02
N HIS A 516 -2.66 -1.89 6.21
CA HIS A 516 -3.41 -2.37 7.37
C HIS A 516 -3.70 -3.88 7.26
N GLY A 517 -2.69 -4.69 7.56
CA GLY A 517 -2.75 -6.15 7.54
C GLY A 517 -1.40 -6.80 7.84
N GLU A 518 -1.43 -8.04 8.31
CA GLU A 518 -0.21 -8.85 8.52
C GLU A 518 0.39 -9.31 7.18
N TRP A 519 -0.45 -9.79 6.26
CA TRP A 519 -0.02 -10.46 5.03
C TRP A 519 -0.94 -10.24 3.81
N SER A 520 -0.41 -10.61 2.64
CA SER A 520 -1.04 -10.58 1.33
C SER A 520 -1.83 -11.85 0.98
N PHE A 521 -2.36 -11.96 -0.25
CA PHE A 521 -3.13 -13.14 -0.71
C PHE A 521 -2.34 -14.45 -0.69
N GLN A 522 -1.03 -14.39 -0.87
CA GLN A 522 -0.14 -15.56 -0.76
C GLN A 522 0.40 -15.80 0.67
N GLY A 523 -0.07 -15.05 1.67
CA GLY A 523 0.41 -15.16 3.06
C GLY A 523 1.81 -14.56 3.29
N ASN A 524 2.32 -13.79 2.33
CA ASN A 524 3.61 -13.09 2.45
C ASN A 524 3.43 -11.81 3.29
N PRO A 525 4.36 -11.45 4.18
CA PRO A 525 4.24 -10.26 5.00
C PRO A 525 4.25 -8.97 4.16
N TRP A 526 3.41 -8.01 4.54
CA TRP A 526 3.47 -6.66 3.98
C TRP A 526 4.75 -5.93 4.42
N MET A 527 5.26 -5.05 3.57
CA MET A 527 6.29 -4.09 3.96
C MET A 527 5.71 -3.15 5.04
N SER A 528 6.32 -3.10 6.22
CA SER A 528 5.80 -2.42 7.41
C SER A 528 5.92 -0.89 7.39
N GLY A 529 5.68 -0.25 6.25
CA GLY A 529 5.90 1.19 6.04
C GLY A 529 7.39 1.55 5.92
N HIS A 530 8.22 1.06 6.84
CA HIS A 530 9.69 1.02 6.76
C HIS A 530 10.16 -0.29 7.37
N THR A 531 11.39 -0.76 7.05
CA THR A 531 11.96 -1.96 7.71
C THR A 531 13.17 -1.69 8.60
N TYR A 532 13.90 -0.59 8.42
CA TYR A 532 15.03 -0.19 9.28
C TYR A 532 15.90 -1.39 9.74
N LYS A 533 16.04 -1.64 11.05
CA LYS A 533 16.68 -2.84 11.63
C LYS A 533 15.68 -3.84 12.24
N ALA A 534 14.42 -3.80 11.84
CA ALA A 534 13.45 -4.85 12.17
C ALA A 534 13.67 -6.15 11.38
N THR A 535 14.75 -6.23 10.57
CA THR A 535 15.24 -7.43 9.88
C THR A 535 16.62 -7.85 10.37
N GLY A 536 16.89 -9.15 10.43
CA GLY A 536 18.17 -9.72 10.87
C GLY A 536 18.37 -11.15 10.39
N TYR A 537 19.55 -11.74 10.65
CA TYR A 537 19.85 -13.14 10.31
C TYR A 537 19.60 -14.05 11.52
N GLU A 538 18.81 -15.11 11.33
CA GLU A 538 18.60 -16.16 12.35
C GLU A 538 19.47 -17.38 12.00
N PRO A 539 20.44 -17.77 12.86
CA PRO A 539 21.50 -18.72 12.50
C PRO A 539 21.07 -20.19 12.40
N HIS A 540 20.01 -20.62 13.08
CA HIS A 540 19.63 -22.04 13.11
C HIS A 540 18.78 -22.43 11.89
N SER A 541 17.78 -21.60 11.56
CA SER A 541 16.93 -21.69 10.37
C SER A 541 17.59 -21.13 9.11
N GLN A 542 18.75 -20.48 9.26
CA GLN A 542 19.57 -19.91 8.19
C GLN A 542 18.80 -18.93 7.29
N SER A 543 17.92 -18.12 7.91
CA SER A 543 16.92 -17.28 7.24
C SER A 543 17.04 -15.81 7.60
N LEU A 544 16.42 -14.93 6.79
CA LEU A 544 16.11 -13.57 7.21
C LEU A 544 14.90 -13.63 8.15
N ALA A 545 15.06 -13.16 9.38
CA ALA A 545 13.97 -12.90 10.31
C ALA A 545 13.49 -11.44 10.17
N PHE A 546 12.18 -11.22 10.23
CA PHE A 546 11.52 -9.92 10.14
C PHE A 546 10.45 -9.79 11.24
N ALA A 547 10.55 -8.75 12.07
CA ALA A 547 9.81 -8.66 13.34
C ALA A 547 9.16 -7.27 13.59
N ALA A 548 8.73 -6.56 12.54
CA ALA A 548 8.00 -5.29 12.67
C ALA A 548 6.48 -5.46 12.91
N HIS A 549 5.97 -6.69 12.78
CA HIS A 549 4.55 -7.06 12.77
C HIS A 549 4.14 -7.85 14.03
N ASP A 550 2.84 -8.15 14.16
CA ASP A 550 2.29 -8.87 15.31
C ASP A 550 2.80 -10.32 15.35
N TYR A 551 3.19 -10.90 14.20
CA TYR A 551 3.99 -12.13 14.07
C TYR A 551 5.42 -11.86 13.55
N THR A 552 6.32 -12.83 13.75
CA THR A 552 7.65 -12.83 13.14
C THR A 552 7.66 -13.67 11.86
N TYR A 553 8.28 -13.15 10.82
CA TYR A 553 8.36 -13.76 9.49
C TYR A 553 9.78 -14.19 9.16
N PHE A 554 9.89 -15.28 8.42
CA PHE A 554 11.14 -15.95 8.08
C PHE A 554 11.22 -16.17 6.58
N PHE A 555 12.21 -15.57 5.93
CA PHE A 555 12.45 -15.74 4.50
C PHE A 555 13.70 -16.58 4.24
N ASP A 556 13.50 -17.71 3.57
CA ASP A 556 14.58 -18.53 3.04
C ASP A 556 14.89 -18.11 1.59
N ALA A 557 16.09 -17.57 1.38
CA ALA A 557 16.58 -17.14 0.07
C ALA A 557 17.10 -18.28 -0.83
N GLN A 558 17.03 -19.54 -0.37
CA GLN A 558 17.34 -20.72 -1.18
C GLN A 558 16.09 -21.29 -1.85
N THR A 559 14.98 -21.42 -1.13
CA THR A 559 13.68 -21.78 -1.73
C THR A 559 12.84 -20.59 -2.19
N SER A 560 13.25 -19.36 -1.85
CA SER A 560 12.53 -18.09 -2.10
C SER A 560 11.14 -18.05 -1.47
N LYS A 561 11.01 -18.57 -0.23
CA LYS A 561 9.73 -18.70 0.48
C LYS A 561 9.72 -17.95 1.81
N TRP A 562 8.59 -17.33 2.10
CA TRP A 562 8.24 -16.87 3.44
C TRP A 562 7.65 -18.00 4.29
N SER A 563 7.77 -17.85 5.61
CA SER A 563 7.09 -18.60 6.65
C SER A 563 6.94 -17.73 7.90
N ARG A 564 6.19 -18.16 8.92
CA ARG A 564 5.76 -17.33 10.06
C ARG A 564 5.96 -18.06 11.40
N SER A 565 6.09 -17.33 12.50
CA SER A 565 5.99 -17.87 13.87
C SER A 565 4.55 -18.33 14.19
N SER A 566 4.41 -19.38 14.99
CA SER A 566 3.10 -19.82 15.52
C SER A 566 2.51 -18.79 16.50
N GLU A 567 3.38 -18.15 17.27
CA GLU A 567 3.03 -17.17 18.31
C GLU A 567 3.31 -15.73 17.88
N LYS A 568 2.61 -14.78 18.52
CA LYS A 568 2.80 -13.35 18.33
C LYS A 568 4.07 -12.84 19.04
N CYS A 569 4.63 -11.75 18.55
CA CYS A 569 5.75 -11.05 19.16
C CYS A 569 5.38 -10.61 20.61
N PRO A 570 6.15 -10.95 21.66
CA PRO A 570 5.84 -10.56 23.04
C PRO A 570 6.07 -9.06 23.32
N PHE A 571 6.80 -8.39 22.43
CA PHE A 571 6.99 -6.95 22.38
C PHE A 571 5.93 -6.26 21.50
N THR A 572 5.86 -4.93 21.57
CA THR A 572 5.05 -4.08 20.69
C THR A 572 5.64 -4.10 19.29
N PRO A 573 4.87 -4.50 18.25
CA PRO A 573 5.29 -4.37 16.86
C PRO A 573 5.51 -2.90 16.50
N ASN A 574 6.73 -2.53 16.10
CA ASN A 574 7.04 -1.15 15.76
C ASN A 574 8.25 -1.06 14.81
N MET A 575 7.98 -0.83 13.52
CA MET A 575 9.00 -0.64 12.48
C MET A 575 10.11 0.33 12.85
N TYR A 576 9.81 1.40 13.60
CA TYR A 576 10.74 2.49 13.87
C TYR A 576 11.82 2.17 14.91
N VAL A 577 11.55 1.20 15.80
CA VAL A 577 12.36 0.97 17.02
C VAL A 577 12.51 -0.50 17.44
N VAL A 578 11.99 -1.46 16.66
CA VAL A 578 12.44 -2.86 16.76
C VAL A 578 13.77 -2.97 16.01
N THR A 579 14.84 -3.26 16.74
CA THR A 579 16.20 -3.42 16.21
C THR A 579 16.71 -4.83 16.52
N LEU A 580 17.10 -5.56 15.49
CA LEU A 580 17.59 -6.95 15.57
C LEU A 580 19.12 -7.02 15.43
N ALA A 581 19.76 -7.90 16.22
CA ALA A 581 21.16 -8.28 16.05
C ALA A 581 21.34 -9.80 16.21
N THR A 582 22.20 -10.41 15.41
CA THR A 582 22.47 -11.85 15.47
C THR A 582 23.48 -12.18 16.56
N THR A 583 23.18 -13.18 17.39
CA THR A 583 24.14 -13.87 18.26
C THR A 583 24.25 -15.35 17.85
N PRO A 584 25.31 -16.09 18.22
CA PRO A 584 25.41 -17.53 17.96
C PRO A 584 24.25 -18.35 18.57
N ALA A 585 23.62 -17.86 19.64
CA ALA A 585 22.49 -18.49 20.32
C ALA A 585 21.12 -18.08 19.75
N GLY A 586 21.08 -17.33 18.64
CA GLY A 586 19.86 -16.83 18.01
C GLY A 586 19.84 -15.30 17.85
N THR A 587 18.88 -14.79 17.09
CA THR A 587 18.66 -13.34 16.93
C THR A 587 18.15 -12.73 18.22
N VAL A 588 18.66 -11.57 18.64
CA VAL A 588 18.11 -10.77 19.75
C VAL A 588 17.40 -9.54 19.19
N ALA A 589 16.20 -9.27 19.71
CA ALA A 589 15.42 -8.06 19.46
C ALA A 589 15.53 -7.10 20.64
N TRP A 590 15.89 -5.85 20.35
CA TRP A 590 15.66 -4.70 21.22
C TRP A 590 14.39 -4.02 20.76
N ALA A 591 13.38 -3.98 21.63
CA ALA A 591 12.03 -3.50 21.30
C ALA A 591 11.36 -2.83 22.51
N ASP A 592 10.12 -2.38 22.36
CA ASP A 592 9.28 -1.86 23.45
C ASP A 592 8.32 -2.94 23.96
N ARG A 593 8.06 -2.97 25.27
CA ARG A 593 7.07 -3.87 25.88
C ARG A 593 5.65 -3.42 25.54
N ARG A 594 4.68 -4.34 25.47
CA ARG A 594 3.25 -4.03 25.25
C ARG A 594 2.58 -3.23 26.39
N GLY A 595 3.31 -2.93 27.47
CA GLY A 595 2.93 -2.00 28.55
C GLY A 595 3.86 -0.79 28.71
N GLY A 596 4.75 -0.53 27.75
CA GLY A 596 5.73 0.56 27.79
C GLY A 596 7.11 0.17 28.35
N GLY A 597 8.12 0.96 27.98
CA GLY A 597 9.53 0.73 28.33
C GLY A 597 10.23 -0.32 27.43
N SER A 598 11.57 -0.26 27.37
CA SER A 598 12.37 -1.16 26.54
C SER A 598 12.50 -2.58 27.13
N GLY A 599 12.82 -3.55 26.28
CA GLY A 599 13.25 -4.89 26.69
C GLY A 599 14.14 -5.56 25.65
N LEU A 600 14.66 -6.74 26.01
CA LEU A 600 15.42 -7.63 25.13
C LEU A 600 14.74 -9.00 25.07
N TRP A 601 14.67 -9.60 23.89
CA TRP A 601 14.17 -10.95 23.67
C TRP A 601 15.09 -11.69 22.71
N ARG A 602 15.40 -12.96 22.98
CA ARG A 602 16.12 -13.84 22.05
C ARG A 602 15.14 -14.77 21.35
N LEU A 603 15.25 -14.86 20.04
CA LEU A 603 14.51 -15.81 19.23
C LEU A 603 15.15 -17.20 19.37
N ASP A 604 14.35 -18.17 19.77
CA ASP A 604 14.72 -19.58 19.69
C ASP A 604 14.49 -20.07 18.25
N GLY A 605 15.56 -20.54 17.59
CA GLY A 605 15.51 -20.98 16.20
C GLY A 605 14.76 -22.30 15.98
N SER A 606 14.52 -23.08 17.04
CA SER A 606 13.82 -24.37 16.99
C SER A 606 12.31 -24.21 17.16
N SER A 607 11.87 -23.43 18.16
CA SER A 607 10.44 -23.12 18.34
C SER A 607 9.95 -21.99 17.43
N ARG A 608 10.87 -21.13 16.95
CA ARG A 608 10.59 -19.86 16.28
C ARG A 608 9.77 -18.88 17.15
N THR A 609 9.98 -18.92 18.47
CA THR A 609 9.32 -18.04 19.45
C THR A 609 10.33 -17.23 20.28
N TRP A 610 9.89 -16.09 20.81
CA TRP A 610 10.76 -15.11 21.48
C TRP A 610 10.79 -15.31 23.00
N GLN A 611 11.95 -15.69 23.53
CA GLN A 611 12.21 -15.80 24.96
C GLN A 611 12.68 -14.44 25.50
N ALA A 612 12.05 -13.93 26.56
CA ALA A 612 12.51 -12.70 27.23
C ALA A 612 13.88 -12.94 27.89
N LEU A 613 14.81 -12.00 27.70
CA LEU A 613 16.10 -12.03 28.39
C LEU A 613 15.99 -11.30 29.75
N PRO A 614 16.76 -11.71 30.78
CA PRO A 614 16.90 -10.93 32.00
C PRO A 614 17.48 -9.54 31.67
N LEU A 615 17.17 -8.53 32.47
CA LEU A 615 17.69 -7.17 32.25
C LEU A 615 17.78 -6.41 33.58
N ALA A 616 19.00 -6.27 34.08
CA ALA A 616 19.35 -5.33 35.13
C ALA A 616 19.93 -4.04 34.52
N GLY A 617 19.62 -2.88 35.11
CA GLY A 617 19.97 -1.58 34.54
C GLY A 617 19.01 -1.10 33.44
N SER A 618 19.32 0.05 32.84
CA SER A 618 18.47 0.71 31.82
C SER A 618 19.16 0.76 30.45
N LEU A 619 18.48 0.25 29.43
CA LEU A 619 18.86 0.41 28.02
C LEU A 619 18.77 1.89 27.57
N PRO A 620 19.45 2.27 26.46
CA PRO A 620 19.34 3.62 25.90
C PRO A 620 17.92 4.00 25.44
N ASP A 621 17.71 5.29 25.17
CA ASP A 621 16.53 5.78 24.45
C ASP A 621 16.62 5.40 22.96
N LYS A 622 15.47 5.04 22.36
CA LYS A 622 15.35 4.68 20.93
C LYS A 622 14.69 5.81 20.12
N SER A 623 15.01 5.89 18.83
CA SER A 623 14.40 6.83 17.88
C SER A 623 14.68 6.39 16.42
N PRO A 624 13.78 6.60 15.45
CA PRO A 624 14.00 6.28 14.03
C PRO A 624 15.38 6.69 13.54
N ASP A 625 16.06 5.80 12.81
CA ASP A 625 17.44 5.93 12.30
C ASP A 625 18.58 6.20 13.32
N ARG A 626 18.23 6.47 14.58
CA ARG A 626 19.08 7.12 15.58
C ARG A 626 19.56 6.18 16.69
N HIS A 627 19.38 4.87 16.54
CA HIS A 627 19.84 3.87 17.50
C HIS A 627 20.25 2.58 16.77
N GLY A 628 21.18 1.82 17.33
CA GLY A 628 21.67 0.56 16.75
C GLY A 628 22.16 -0.43 17.81
N MET A 629 22.38 -1.67 17.39
CA MET A 629 22.80 -2.79 18.26
C MET A 629 23.79 -3.68 17.52
N ALA A 630 24.88 -4.06 18.19
CA ALA A 630 25.89 -4.99 17.68
C ALA A 630 26.26 -6.05 18.72
N TYR A 631 26.68 -7.23 18.28
CA TYR A 631 27.13 -8.32 19.15
C TYR A 631 28.67 -8.37 19.18
N ASP A 632 29.27 -8.05 20.33
CA ASP A 632 30.71 -8.15 20.59
C ASP A 632 31.04 -9.62 20.89
N SER A 633 31.44 -10.35 19.85
CA SER A 633 31.69 -11.79 19.92
C SER A 633 32.98 -12.18 20.66
N LYS A 634 33.82 -11.22 21.07
CA LYS A 634 34.99 -11.46 21.91
C LYS A 634 34.66 -11.44 23.40
N ARG A 635 33.61 -10.71 23.78
CA ARG A 635 33.17 -10.56 25.17
C ARG A 635 31.79 -11.16 25.45
N ASP A 636 31.11 -11.67 24.42
CA ASP A 636 29.80 -12.32 24.49
C ASP A 636 28.73 -11.40 25.12
N ARG A 637 28.63 -10.19 24.53
CA ARG A 637 27.79 -9.10 25.00
C ARG A 637 27.15 -8.35 23.83
N LEU A 638 26.01 -7.70 24.09
CA LEU A 638 25.40 -6.75 23.16
C LEU A 638 25.89 -5.33 23.48
N LEU A 639 26.19 -4.56 22.44
CA LEU A 639 26.53 -3.14 22.52
C LEU A 639 25.40 -2.33 21.88
N PHE A 640 24.94 -1.29 22.58
CA PHE A 640 23.88 -0.40 22.13
C PHE A 640 24.41 1.01 21.91
N PHE A 641 23.92 1.62 20.83
CA PHE A 641 24.31 2.95 20.38
C PHE A 641 23.05 3.81 20.22
N SER A 642 23.11 5.08 20.60
CA SER A 642 21.99 6.02 20.40
C SER A 642 22.45 7.47 20.23
N ALA A 643 21.79 8.18 19.32
CA ALA A 643 21.91 9.62 19.08
C ALA A 643 20.94 10.46 19.95
N VAL A 644 20.07 9.80 20.72
CA VAL A 644 19.00 10.42 21.50
C VAL A 644 19.10 10.06 23.00
N GLY A 645 18.33 10.77 23.82
CA GLY A 645 18.36 10.61 25.26
C GLY A 645 19.49 11.38 25.95
N LYS A 646 19.60 11.18 27.27
CA LYS A 646 20.57 11.88 28.13
C LYS A 646 22.01 11.40 27.94
N GLN A 647 22.19 10.15 27.53
CA GLN A 647 23.49 9.46 27.41
C GLN A 647 23.85 9.18 25.94
N LYS A 648 23.33 9.98 25.01
CA LYS A 648 23.61 9.88 23.58
C LYS A 648 25.12 9.93 23.27
N GLY A 649 25.57 9.09 22.34
CA GLY A 649 26.98 8.92 21.98
C GLY A 649 27.79 8.08 22.98
N ASP A 650 27.29 7.83 24.19
CA ASP A 650 27.87 6.82 25.10
C ASP A 650 27.45 5.41 24.64
N VAL A 651 28.15 4.39 25.12
CA VAL A 651 27.89 2.99 24.77
C VAL A 651 27.35 2.25 25.99
N ALA A 652 26.19 1.62 25.84
CA ALA A 652 25.70 0.66 26.82
C ALA A 652 26.09 -0.76 26.40
N ALA A 653 26.43 -1.60 27.37
CA ALA A 653 26.85 -2.99 27.18
C ALA A 653 26.05 -3.93 28.08
N TYR A 654 25.44 -4.95 27.47
CA TYR A 654 24.64 -5.99 28.12
C TYR A 654 25.35 -7.34 28.04
N ASP A 655 25.68 -7.92 29.19
CA ASP A 655 26.27 -9.27 29.27
C ASP A 655 25.20 -10.35 29.05
N LEU A 656 25.42 -11.26 28.09
CA LEU A 656 24.44 -12.28 27.70
C LEU A 656 24.31 -13.43 28.71
N LYS A 657 25.17 -13.50 29.75
CA LYS A 657 25.19 -14.54 30.79
C LYS A 657 24.59 -14.05 32.09
N THR A 658 24.91 -12.82 32.52
CA THR A 658 24.39 -12.26 33.79
C THR A 658 23.07 -11.50 33.62
N GLY A 659 22.86 -10.88 32.45
CA GLY A 659 21.73 -9.98 32.22
C GLY A 659 21.98 -8.53 32.65
N ASP A 660 23.20 -8.16 33.03
CA ASP A 660 23.54 -6.81 33.46
C ASP A 660 23.79 -5.90 32.25
N ASN A 661 23.04 -4.79 32.15
CA ASN A 661 23.31 -3.69 31.23
C ASN A 661 23.95 -2.50 31.95
N SER A 662 25.19 -2.17 31.57
CA SER A 662 25.98 -1.07 32.13
C SER A 662 26.36 -0.05 31.06
N TRP A 663 26.59 1.20 31.47
CA TRP A 663 27.16 2.24 30.60
C TRP A 663 28.68 2.22 30.72
N LEU A 664 29.39 2.28 29.60
CA LEU A 664 30.84 2.10 29.57
C LEU A 664 31.64 3.39 29.80
N ASP A 665 31.01 4.57 29.74
CA ASP A 665 31.69 5.87 29.83
C ASP A 665 32.75 6.04 28.71
N ALA A 666 32.32 5.80 27.46
CA ALA A 666 33.22 5.71 26.31
C ALA A 666 33.97 7.03 26.02
N ALA A 667 35.29 6.95 25.86
CA ALA A 667 36.09 8.11 25.46
C ALA A 667 35.65 8.63 24.07
N GLY A 668 35.59 9.95 23.88
CA GLY A 668 35.10 10.58 22.65
C GLY A 668 33.58 10.61 22.46
N LYS A 669 32.79 10.11 23.42
CA LYS A 669 31.31 9.99 23.30
C LYS A 669 30.57 11.29 22.94
N VAL A 670 31.12 12.45 23.30
CA VAL A 670 30.54 13.76 22.96
C VAL A 670 30.52 14.03 21.44
N HIS A 671 31.36 13.35 20.66
CA HIS A 671 31.41 13.40 19.20
C HIS A 671 30.58 12.30 18.52
N ALA A 672 30.15 11.27 19.26
CA ALA A 672 29.50 10.07 18.73
C ALA A 672 27.97 10.09 18.75
N ALA A 673 27.34 11.22 19.08
CA ALA A 673 25.88 11.39 19.14
C ALA A 673 25.22 11.50 17.75
N VAL A 674 25.58 10.60 16.82
CA VAL A 674 25.13 10.56 15.41
C VAL A 674 24.17 9.39 15.15
N SER A 675 23.42 9.46 14.04
CA SER A 675 22.54 8.37 13.60
C SER A 675 23.30 7.05 13.49
N SER A 676 22.80 5.99 14.13
CA SER A 676 23.56 4.77 14.42
C SER A 676 22.83 3.48 14.04
N ARG A 677 21.79 3.55 13.20
CA ARG A 677 21.01 2.39 12.73
C ARG A 677 21.86 1.24 12.21
N GLU A 678 22.82 1.56 11.36
CA GLU A 678 23.70 0.57 10.73
C GLU A 678 24.93 0.37 11.61
N THR A 679 24.93 -0.68 12.44
CA THR A 679 26.07 -1.07 13.30
C THR A 679 26.50 -2.49 13.00
N ILE A 680 27.80 -2.71 12.74
CA ILE A 680 28.39 -4.05 12.58
C ILE A 680 29.62 -4.22 13.46
N TYR A 681 29.71 -5.34 14.20
CA TYR A 681 30.91 -5.71 14.93
C TYR A 681 31.88 -6.47 14.03
N LEU A 682 33.17 -6.21 14.18
CA LEU A 682 34.26 -6.71 13.35
C LEU A 682 35.26 -7.47 14.25
N PRO A 683 35.12 -8.80 14.43
CA PRO A 683 35.90 -9.57 15.41
C PRO A 683 37.41 -9.44 15.24
N GLU A 684 37.88 -9.41 13.99
CA GLU A 684 39.27 -9.20 13.58
C GLU A 684 39.86 -7.89 14.14
N GLN A 685 39.06 -6.83 14.11
CA GLN A 685 39.45 -5.47 14.46
C GLN A 685 39.11 -5.09 15.91
N ASP A 686 38.29 -5.92 16.58
CA ASP A 686 37.69 -5.66 17.90
C ASP A 686 36.95 -4.32 18.00
N ALA A 687 36.21 -3.98 16.95
CA ALA A 687 35.56 -2.69 16.81
C ALA A 687 34.14 -2.83 16.22
N VAL A 688 33.29 -1.85 16.50
CA VAL A 688 32.01 -1.66 15.79
C VAL A 688 32.18 -0.53 14.79
N LEU A 689 31.89 -0.79 13.52
CA LEU A 689 31.76 0.25 12.50
C LEU A 689 30.31 0.75 12.47
N ILE A 690 30.13 2.07 12.51
CA ILE A 690 28.84 2.73 12.35
C ILE A 690 28.69 3.17 10.89
N GLY A 691 27.51 2.96 10.29
CA GLY A 691 27.13 3.48 8.97
C GLY A 691 26.83 4.99 8.96
N ALA A 692 27.68 5.76 9.64
CA ALA A 692 27.62 7.20 9.76
C ALA A 692 29.04 7.80 9.85
N ARG A 693 29.13 9.10 9.56
CA ARG A 693 30.38 9.84 9.48
C ARG A 693 30.35 11.05 10.41
N VAL A 694 31.48 11.31 11.05
CA VAL A 694 31.77 12.54 11.79
C VAL A 694 32.69 13.44 10.96
N LYS A 695 32.91 14.69 11.38
CA LYS A 695 33.88 15.59 10.75
C LYS A 695 35.22 15.52 11.46
N ASP A 696 36.30 15.49 10.69
CA ASP A 696 37.66 15.73 11.21
C ASP A 696 37.87 17.22 11.55
N ALA A 697 39.06 17.56 12.06
CA ALA A 697 39.42 18.95 12.37
C ALA A 697 39.47 19.90 11.16
N ASN A 698 39.45 19.37 9.93
CA ASN A 698 39.43 20.12 8.68
C ASN A 698 38.01 20.24 8.07
N GLY A 699 37.02 19.54 8.64
CA GLY A 699 35.65 19.48 8.14
C GLY A 699 35.33 18.30 7.18
N ASN A 700 36.30 17.42 6.92
CA ASN A 700 36.13 16.23 6.06
C ASN A 700 35.29 15.16 6.76
N PHE A 701 34.44 14.45 6.02
CA PHE A 701 33.67 13.33 6.57
C PHE A 701 34.51 12.05 6.68
N CYS A 702 34.71 11.57 7.90
CA CYS A 702 35.39 10.32 8.23
C CYS A 702 34.39 9.35 8.91
N TRP A 703 34.49 8.05 8.65
CA TRP A 703 33.58 7.06 9.20
C TRP A 703 33.77 6.91 10.71
N LEU A 704 32.68 6.68 11.44
CA LEU A 704 32.72 6.55 12.90
C LEU A 704 32.91 5.08 13.32
N LEU A 705 33.87 4.85 14.21
CA LEU A 705 34.29 3.55 14.71
C LEU A 705 34.35 3.56 16.25
N TYR A 706 33.84 2.52 16.89
CA TYR A 706 34.00 2.29 18.33
C TYR A 706 34.96 1.11 18.59
N ASP A 707 36.08 1.38 19.25
CA ASP A 707 37.05 0.36 19.67
C ASP A 707 36.59 -0.30 20.97
N CYS A 708 36.28 -1.59 20.91
CA CYS A 708 35.68 -2.34 22.01
C CYS A 708 36.70 -2.78 23.08
N ALA A 709 38.00 -2.70 22.77
CA ALA A 709 39.09 -2.98 23.70
C ALA A 709 39.57 -1.73 24.43
N LYS A 710 39.63 -0.58 23.74
CA LYS A 710 40.00 0.72 24.31
C LYS A 710 38.83 1.46 24.98
N ASN A 711 37.58 1.05 24.73
CA ASN A 711 36.38 1.77 25.15
C ASN A 711 36.38 3.24 24.67
N ALA A 712 36.65 3.42 23.38
CA ALA A 712 36.92 4.73 22.81
C ALA A 712 36.40 4.86 21.37
N TRP A 713 35.92 6.05 21.04
CA TRP A 713 35.50 6.43 19.70
C TRP A 713 36.67 6.95 18.87
N PHE A 714 36.69 6.55 17.60
CA PHE A 714 37.66 6.96 16.60
C PHE A 714 36.92 7.36 15.31
N SER A 715 37.51 8.27 14.55
CA SER A 715 37.17 8.43 13.14
C SER A 715 38.21 7.73 12.26
N VAL A 716 37.76 7.19 11.12
CA VAL A 716 38.60 6.49 10.15
C VAL A 716 38.38 7.04 8.75
N GLU A 717 39.47 7.38 8.05
CA GLU A 717 39.44 7.69 6.62
C GLU A 717 39.27 6.39 5.82
N LEU A 718 38.30 6.36 4.90
CA LEU A 718 38.09 5.27 3.93
C LEU A 718 38.06 5.85 2.51
N ALA A 719 38.80 5.23 1.60
CA ALA A 719 38.90 5.65 0.20
C ALA A 719 37.78 5.05 -0.67
N GLY A 720 37.81 5.35 -1.98
CA GLY A 720 36.93 4.73 -2.97
C GLY A 720 35.54 5.36 -3.08
N VAL A 721 34.55 4.56 -3.49
CA VAL A 721 33.17 5.01 -3.71
C VAL A 721 32.35 4.79 -2.44
N ASP A 722 32.31 5.81 -1.59
CA ASP A 722 31.64 5.76 -0.29
C ASP A 722 30.11 5.54 -0.43
N PRO A 723 29.53 4.46 0.14
CA PRO A 723 28.11 4.14 0.04
C PRO A 723 27.17 5.06 0.84
N ILE A 724 27.70 5.88 1.77
CA ILE A 724 26.96 6.97 2.42
C ILE A 724 26.83 8.18 1.46
N SER A 725 27.71 8.29 0.47
CA SER A 725 27.76 9.37 -0.52
C SER A 725 27.94 10.76 0.10
N LYS A 726 26.87 11.51 0.42
CA LYS A 726 26.92 12.90 0.90
C LYS A 726 26.40 13.05 2.32
N GLY A 727 27.07 13.86 3.15
CA GLY A 727 26.63 14.18 4.51
C GLY A 727 27.03 13.14 5.56
N GLU A 728 26.34 13.15 6.70
CA GLU A 728 26.75 12.43 7.92
C GLU A 728 26.17 11.01 8.00
N PHE A 729 25.10 10.70 7.26
CA PHE A 729 24.35 9.45 7.37
C PHE A 729 23.55 9.16 6.09
N ASN A 730 23.33 7.89 5.78
CA ASN A 730 22.47 7.44 4.67
C ASN A 730 21.36 6.54 5.22
N ASN A 731 20.13 7.07 5.28
CA ASN A 731 18.93 6.36 5.74
C ASN A 731 18.51 5.22 4.78
N SER A 732 19.15 5.05 3.64
CA SER A 732 18.80 4.06 2.63
C SER A 732 19.92 3.06 2.32
N MET A 733 20.87 2.93 3.25
CA MET A 733 21.95 1.95 3.23
C MET A 733 21.67 0.81 4.20
N GLY A 734 21.81 -0.44 3.75
CA GLY A 734 22.06 -1.59 4.62
C GLY A 734 23.56 -1.87 4.71
N LEU A 735 24.07 -2.13 5.92
CA LEU A 735 25.46 -2.47 6.20
C LEU A 735 25.56 -3.85 6.90
N MET A 736 26.41 -4.73 6.38
CA MET A 736 26.53 -6.12 6.83
C MET A 736 27.99 -6.60 6.86
N TYR A 737 28.28 -7.61 7.68
CA TYR A 737 29.59 -8.26 7.76
C TYR A 737 29.55 -9.68 7.17
N ASP A 738 30.53 -10.00 6.33
CA ASP A 738 30.82 -11.35 5.82
C ASP A 738 31.98 -11.96 6.63
N PRO A 739 31.70 -12.87 7.59
CA PRO A 739 32.73 -13.49 8.43
C PRO A 739 33.58 -14.53 7.68
N ALA A 740 33.17 -15.00 6.50
CA ALA A 740 33.93 -15.98 5.72
C ALA A 740 35.06 -15.31 4.94
N ARG A 741 34.82 -14.11 4.38
CA ARG A 741 35.80 -13.33 3.61
C ARG A 741 36.47 -12.19 4.39
N LYS A 742 35.95 -11.89 5.59
CA LYS A 742 36.33 -10.75 6.43
C LYS A 742 36.14 -9.44 5.65
N LEU A 743 34.94 -9.30 5.09
CA LEU A 743 34.52 -8.19 4.23
C LEU A 743 33.28 -7.51 4.78
N ILE A 744 33.18 -6.21 4.50
CA ILE A 744 32.03 -5.38 4.85
C ILE A 744 31.27 -5.10 3.57
N TRP A 745 29.96 -5.34 3.59
CA TRP A 745 29.07 -5.15 2.45
C TRP A 745 28.10 -4.00 2.74
N ALA A 746 27.92 -3.09 1.78
CA ALA A 746 26.95 -2.01 1.84
C ALA A 746 26.05 -2.00 0.60
N VAL A 747 24.74 -1.87 0.80
CA VAL A 747 23.74 -1.82 -0.28
C VAL A 747 22.90 -0.55 -0.14
N GLY A 748 23.06 0.38 -1.07
CA GLY A 748 22.37 1.68 -1.08
C GLY A 748 21.00 1.66 -1.79
N GLN A 749 20.26 2.78 -1.74
CA GLN A 749 18.88 2.90 -2.25
C GLN A 749 18.62 2.23 -3.61
N ASN A 750 19.37 2.60 -4.66
CA ASN A 750 19.21 2.09 -6.02
C ASN A 750 19.89 0.72 -6.26
N SER A 751 20.05 -0.06 -5.19
CA SER A 751 20.64 -1.41 -5.18
C SER A 751 22.11 -1.47 -5.61
N HIS A 752 22.85 -0.37 -5.51
CA HIS A 752 24.31 -0.38 -5.70
C HIS A 752 24.98 -1.10 -4.52
N VAL A 753 25.68 -2.19 -4.83
CA VAL A 753 26.48 -2.97 -3.87
C VAL A 753 27.91 -2.45 -3.85
N HIS A 754 28.42 -2.19 -2.65
CA HIS A 754 29.81 -1.82 -2.38
C HIS A 754 30.40 -2.80 -1.37
N VAL A 755 31.71 -3.05 -1.47
CA VAL A 755 32.45 -3.94 -0.60
C VAL A 755 33.73 -3.28 -0.10
N LEU A 756 34.10 -3.56 1.15
CA LEU A 756 35.25 -2.99 1.84
C LEU A 756 36.02 -4.07 2.60
N ARG A 757 37.35 -4.04 2.51
CA ARG A 757 38.26 -4.78 3.39
C ARG A 757 38.87 -3.81 4.41
N LEU A 758 38.37 -3.80 5.65
CA LEU A 758 38.90 -2.93 6.70
C LEU A 758 40.13 -3.56 7.37
N ASP A 759 41.24 -2.83 7.44
CA ASP A 759 42.41 -3.13 8.26
C ASP A 759 42.85 -1.90 9.06
N LEU A 760 42.54 -1.90 10.36
CA LEU A 760 42.85 -0.80 11.27
C LEU A 760 44.35 -0.56 11.48
N LYS A 761 45.22 -1.51 11.11
CA LYS A 761 46.68 -1.34 11.17
C LYS A 761 47.24 -0.52 10.01
N GLN A 762 46.48 -0.47 8.90
CA GLN A 762 46.80 0.31 7.69
C GLN A 762 45.90 1.54 7.54
N ALA A 763 44.93 1.72 8.45
CA ALA A 763 43.99 2.83 8.41
C ALA A 763 44.56 4.07 9.12
N LYS A 764 44.21 5.25 8.61
CA LYS A 764 44.38 6.48 9.39
C LYS A 764 43.27 6.55 10.44
N LEU A 765 43.65 6.47 11.71
CA LEU A 765 42.74 6.59 12.85
C LEU A 765 43.01 7.87 13.62
N VAL A 766 41.96 8.62 13.91
CA VAL A 766 42.00 9.81 14.77
C VAL A 766 41.08 9.57 15.95
N ALA A 767 41.61 9.67 17.17
CA ALA A 767 40.81 9.60 18.40
C ALA A 767 39.89 10.83 18.49
N LEU A 768 38.69 10.62 19.03
CA LEU A 768 37.66 11.65 19.23
C LEU A 768 37.55 12.04 20.71
#